data_AF-A0A7X8F555-F1
#
_entry.id   AF-A0A7X8F555-F1
#
_cell.length_a   1.000
_cell.length_b   1.000
_cell.length_c   1.000
_cell.angle_alpha   90.00
_cell.angle_beta   90.00
_cell.angle_gamma   90.00
#
_symmetry.space_group_name_H-M   'P 1'
#
loop_
_entity.id
_entity.type
_entity.pdbx_description
1 polymer ?
#
loop_
_entity_poly.entity_id
_entity_poly.type
_entity_poly.pdbx_seq_one_letter_code
_entity_poly.pdbx_strand_id
1 'polypeptide(L)'
;MKQMKLHPIFFMIIAVSLGMVACKDDLNPDPKSKEIHVNWINQFYDLPNDNGKHWTVESSPSWALPMKKTGNDTIQFFVESNFETSDREGEIKIVFEDGSKVCHTIHQTTSALEDVNGEIITNTRNLSLTSGVGYTTNVFRHSESYKYHVSVCTPINFARLVTVLDSVGEADALFKEDQAGSKYESITGSTFTSIANQLSVNAGLEVGTTGFKGSVAGGFKSDGGSAAEHHYAILEIKHIVGSKYMRGGMLRYFAEKGINIFQSRFNSYCKVLEKEPENEIALHGIVEDFGTHVITYGSLGCEMKLSMDLELADGMKSTDINAAVELGAKTVSVKGDFKMSDKEENISKNLSFGLITYGGDNKAFKPSFNMDFDALKKMVMNKETLDMWVAGMHKGALALVDMQVISIADLLPTEKARENMRNYIINNYQTDYYLSRDENYKGPDLYILKNIPGKGEFACSSSIEIPEIDMEIRMERKIFDKLSTTEFSTLIYSGPVGQVNRDKGFFVGSETRKPCKFSTDRQGNFSTEEFQLLPKAPLEELYVDASGDITIVAKTSPDLYRTLDFNPLQIEDENHTVSKDAIIAVHIRNGNLIINENVHVTLDDFSVYNGSIICKGDATITFRKGTDIVATGHKAAGISIGKEGTTVNLNFEKGTHKIISERGAGIGGGSASFRFLNKVGNIIINGSDGADIRITAGGGAGIGGVSNSDEGRHCGDITIDGGSYNIASTVATSIGTGMNSARCGDITIGSKVTRMILRKGSKAQNHIGKYDDGCKCGNITINTKNISQE
;
A
#
# COMPACT_ATOMS: atom_id res chain seq x y z
N MET A 1 -36.90 -66.47 42.70
CA MET A 1 -38.37 -66.45 42.93
C MET A 1 -39.04 -66.53 41.56
N LYS A 2 -39.75 -67.63 41.26
CA LYS A 2 -41.23 -67.77 41.26
C LYS A 2 -41.95 -67.06 40.10
N GLN A 3 -42.84 -67.83 39.45
CA GLN A 3 -43.61 -67.51 38.24
C GLN A 3 -44.70 -66.44 38.48
N MET A 4 -45.13 -65.75 37.41
CA MET A 4 -46.49 -65.79 36.80
C MET A 4 -46.53 -64.76 35.63
N LYS A 5 -46.98 -65.04 34.39
CA LYS A 5 -48.22 -65.61 33.79
C LYS A 5 -49.34 -64.58 33.50
N LEU A 6 -49.78 -64.63 32.23
CA LEU A 6 -51.04 -64.21 31.58
C LEU A 6 -51.11 -62.92 30.70
N HIS A 7 -51.48 -63.20 29.43
CA HIS A 7 -52.18 -62.38 28.41
C HIS A 7 -53.70 -62.24 28.74
N PRO A 8 -54.62 -61.86 27.82
CA PRO A 8 -54.68 -60.79 26.78
C PRO A 8 -56.02 -60.00 26.78
N ILE A 9 -56.11 -58.85 26.08
CA ILE A 9 -57.38 -58.30 25.52
C ILE A 9 -57.08 -57.52 24.20
N PHE A 10 -57.94 -57.35 23.18
CA PHE A 10 -58.85 -58.24 22.42
C PHE A 10 -59.51 -57.41 21.28
N PHE A 11 -59.29 -57.77 19.98
CA PHE A 11 -60.13 -57.41 18.81
C PHE A 11 -60.29 -55.89 18.48
N MET A 12 -60.71 -55.44 17.29
CA MET A 12 -61.34 -56.06 16.11
C MET A 12 -60.99 -55.27 14.84
N ILE A 13 -60.91 -55.91 13.65
CA ILE A 13 -61.63 -55.50 12.42
C ILE A 13 -61.51 -56.62 11.36
N ILE A 14 -62.66 -57.27 11.18
CA ILE A 14 -63.27 -57.88 9.99
C ILE A 14 -62.43 -57.96 8.70
N ALA A 15 -62.35 -59.18 8.15
CA ALA A 15 -62.08 -59.49 6.74
C ALA A 15 -63.33 -60.13 6.07
N VAL A 16 -63.20 -60.61 4.82
CA VAL A 16 -64.26 -61.17 3.92
C VAL A 16 -64.98 -60.07 3.13
N SER A 17 -65.06 -60.05 1.79
CA SER A 17 -64.60 -60.94 0.69
C SER A 17 -64.16 -60.07 -0.53
N LEU A 18 -63.77 -60.54 -1.72
CA LEU A 18 -63.74 -61.86 -2.39
C LEU A 18 -62.49 -61.89 -3.33
N GLY A 19 -62.35 -62.86 -4.25
CA GLY A 19 -61.18 -62.94 -5.16
C GLY A 19 -61.47 -63.37 -6.60
N MET A 20 -60.57 -62.96 -7.50
CA MET A 20 -60.32 -63.43 -8.89
C MET A 20 -61.41 -63.13 -9.96
N VAL A 21 -61.11 -62.80 -11.24
CA VAL A 21 -59.84 -62.63 -12.00
C VAL A 21 -60.07 -61.84 -13.32
N ALA A 22 -59.02 -61.20 -13.87
CA ALA A 22 -58.85 -60.60 -15.23
C ALA A 22 -59.71 -59.35 -15.58
N CYS A 23 -59.17 -58.27 -16.15
CA CYS A 23 -58.10 -58.17 -17.15
C CYS A 23 -57.06 -57.05 -16.88
N LYS A 24 -56.02 -57.00 -17.71
CA LYS A 24 -54.89 -56.06 -17.64
C LYS A 24 -55.31 -54.60 -17.84
N ASP A 25 -54.62 -53.70 -17.13
CA ASP A 25 -53.93 -52.56 -17.73
C ASP A 25 -52.55 -52.44 -17.05
N ASP A 26 -51.54 -52.04 -17.82
CA ASP A 26 -50.14 -52.11 -17.39
C ASP A 26 -49.81 -51.02 -16.35
N LEU A 27 -49.67 -51.42 -15.08
CA LEU A 27 -49.05 -50.60 -14.05
C LEU A 27 -47.57 -50.39 -14.38
N ASN A 28 -47.30 -49.21 -14.94
CA ASN A 28 -45.96 -48.66 -15.07
C ASN A 28 -45.23 -48.81 -13.72
N PRO A 29 -44.07 -49.50 -13.63
CA PRO A 29 -43.44 -49.76 -12.35
C PRO A 29 -43.02 -48.43 -11.71
N ASP A 30 -43.39 -48.24 -10.43
CA ASP A 30 -42.95 -47.08 -9.66
C ASP A 30 -41.43 -46.90 -9.80
N PRO A 31 -40.96 -45.71 -10.17
CA PRO A 31 -39.54 -45.49 -10.36
C PRO A 31 -38.83 -45.67 -9.02
N LYS A 32 -37.92 -46.66 -8.94
CA LYS A 32 -37.07 -46.89 -7.77
C LYS A 32 -36.40 -45.57 -7.36
N SER A 33 -36.83 -44.99 -6.23
CA SER A 33 -36.10 -43.86 -5.66
C SER A 33 -34.70 -44.34 -5.29
N LYS A 34 -33.69 -43.64 -5.80
CA LYS A 34 -32.31 -43.76 -5.29
C LYS A 34 -32.10 -42.59 -4.34
N GLU A 35 -31.95 -42.89 -3.06
CA GLU A 35 -31.59 -41.93 -2.03
C GLU A 35 -30.15 -41.42 -2.27
N ILE A 36 -29.96 -40.12 -2.10
CA ILE A 36 -28.68 -39.43 -2.24
C ILE A 36 -28.36 -38.78 -0.90
N HIS A 37 -27.23 -39.15 -0.29
CA HIS A 37 -26.75 -38.50 0.92
C HIS A 37 -25.62 -37.54 0.57
N VAL A 38 -25.70 -36.31 1.09
CA VAL A 38 -24.70 -35.25 0.90
C VAL A 38 -24.37 -34.59 2.24
N ASN A 39 -23.11 -34.17 2.40
CA ASN A 39 -22.66 -33.47 3.59
C ASN A 39 -23.24 -32.05 3.66
N TRP A 40 -23.14 -31.42 4.83
CA TRP A 40 -23.66 -30.08 5.06
C TRP A 40 -22.97 -28.98 4.23
N ILE A 41 -21.78 -29.23 3.69
CA ILE A 41 -21.01 -28.26 2.89
C ILE A 41 -21.45 -28.29 1.41
N ASN A 42 -21.44 -27.13 0.76
CA ASN A 42 -21.74 -27.00 -0.67
C ASN A 42 -20.84 -27.88 -1.57
N GLN A 43 -21.43 -28.48 -2.60
CA GLN A 43 -20.67 -29.34 -3.52
C GLN A 43 -21.34 -29.51 -4.89
N PHE A 44 -20.54 -29.89 -5.88
CA PHE A 44 -21.03 -30.40 -7.15
C PHE A 44 -21.33 -31.90 -7.03
N TYR A 45 -22.55 -32.30 -7.40
CA TYR A 45 -22.99 -33.69 -7.39
C TYR A 45 -23.38 -34.13 -8.81
N ASP A 46 -22.85 -35.26 -9.25
CA ASP A 46 -23.08 -35.81 -10.58
C ASP A 46 -23.97 -37.06 -10.49
N LEU A 47 -25.15 -36.99 -11.08
CA LEU A 47 -25.99 -38.16 -11.35
C LEU A 47 -25.62 -38.73 -12.74
N PRO A 48 -25.17 -39.99 -12.84
CA PRO A 48 -24.84 -40.59 -14.13
C PRO A 48 -26.10 -40.76 -14.98
N ASN A 49 -25.99 -40.44 -16.27
CA ASN A 49 -27.04 -40.75 -17.24
C ASN A 49 -26.95 -42.24 -17.64
N ASP A 50 -27.31 -43.13 -16.71
CA ASP A 50 -27.30 -44.60 -16.89
C ASP A 50 -28.11 -45.05 -18.13
N ASN A 51 -29.08 -44.23 -18.57
CA ASN A 51 -29.93 -44.49 -19.73
C ASN A 51 -29.32 -44.07 -21.08
N GLY A 52 -28.33 -43.17 -21.09
CA GLY A 52 -27.72 -42.61 -22.31
C GLY A 52 -28.67 -41.77 -23.19
N LYS A 53 -29.82 -41.36 -22.65
CA LYS A 53 -30.90 -40.65 -23.37
C LYS A 53 -30.87 -39.16 -23.13
N HIS A 54 -31.53 -38.37 -24.00
CA HIS A 54 -31.78 -36.96 -23.68
C HIS A 54 -32.65 -36.84 -22.43
N TRP A 55 -32.26 -35.96 -21.51
CA TRP A 55 -32.91 -35.73 -20.21
C TRP A 55 -33.30 -34.26 -20.01
N THR A 56 -34.29 -34.05 -19.15
CA THR A 56 -34.79 -32.75 -18.68
C THR A 56 -35.04 -32.84 -17.18
N VAL A 57 -34.57 -31.86 -16.40
CA VAL A 57 -34.91 -31.75 -14.97
C VAL A 57 -36.27 -31.03 -14.85
N GLU A 58 -37.29 -31.75 -14.39
CA GLU A 58 -38.66 -31.25 -14.22
C GLU A 58 -38.81 -30.46 -12.91
N SER A 59 -38.18 -30.91 -11.82
CA SER A 59 -38.11 -30.16 -10.56
C SER A 59 -36.87 -30.52 -9.75
N SER A 60 -36.41 -29.59 -8.92
CA SER A 60 -35.41 -29.82 -7.87
C SER A 60 -35.69 -28.87 -6.69
N PRO A 61 -35.18 -29.14 -5.47
CA PRO A 61 -35.35 -28.19 -4.37
C PRO A 61 -34.51 -26.93 -4.62
N SER A 62 -34.92 -25.80 -4.05
CA SER A 62 -34.29 -24.48 -4.30
C SER A 62 -32.80 -24.41 -3.93
N TRP A 63 -32.34 -25.31 -3.06
CA TRP A 63 -30.98 -25.45 -2.56
C TRP A 63 -30.16 -26.55 -3.26
N ALA A 64 -30.74 -27.36 -4.15
CA ALA A 64 -29.99 -28.28 -5.02
C ALA A 64 -30.44 -28.06 -6.47
N LEU A 65 -29.68 -27.24 -7.20
CA LEU A 65 -30.08 -26.75 -8.53
C LEU A 65 -29.23 -27.40 -9.63
N PRO A 66 -29.83 -27.80 -10.77
CA PRO A 66 -29.08 -28.38 -11.87
C PRO A 66 -28.23 -27.33 -12.58
N MET A 67 -27.00 -27.68 -12.97
CA MET A 67 -26.10 -26.82 -13.75
C MET A 67 -26.58 -26.63 -15.20
N LYS A 68 -27.38 -27.56 -15.72
CA LYS A 68 -28.09 -27.46 -17.01
C LYS A 68 -29.50 -28.02 -16.85
N LYS A 69 -30.51 -27.40 -17.46
CA LYS A 69 -31.90 -27.90 -17.38
C LYS A 69 -32.16 -29.12 -18.26
N THR A 70 -31.40 -29.27 -19.34
CA THR A 70 -31.50 -30.38 -20.30
C THR A 70 -30.11 -30.81 -20.78
N GLY A 71 -29.97 -32.04 -21.26
CA GLY A 71 -28.70 -32.55 -21.79
C GLY A 71 -28.75 -34.01 -22.23
N ASN A 72 -27.61 -34.51 -22.72
CA ASN A 72 -27.40 -35.93 -23.06
C ASN A 72 -26.35 -36.59 -22.15
N ASP A 73 -25.53 -35.80 -21.46
CA ASP A 73 -24.40 -36.25 -20.67
C ASP A 73 -24.80 -36.51 -19.20
N THR A 74 -23.82 -36.61 -18.30
CA THR A 74 -24.02 -36.61 -16.84
C THR A 74 -24.87 -35.42 -16.36
N ILE A 75 -25.76 -35.68 -15.41
CA ILE A 75 -26.67 -34.68 -14.83
C ILE A 75 -26.03 -34.07 -13.59
N GLN A 76 -25.43 -32.89 -13.73
CA GLN A 76 -24.70 -32.22 -12.64
C GLN A 76 -25.59 -31.21 -11.90
N PHE A 77 -25.50 -31.22 -10.57
CA PHE A 77 -26.19 -30.32 -9.65
C PHE A 77 -25.18 -29.58 -8.77
N PHE A 78 -25.50 -28.34 -8.41
CA PHE A 78 -24.86 -27.64 -7.30
C PHE A 78 -25.77 -27.65 -6.09
N VAL A 79 -25.26 -28.15 -4.96
CA VAL A 79 -25.95 -28.19 -3.66
C VAL A 79 -25.40 -27.05 -2.79
N GLU A 80 -26.28 -26.19 -2.26
CA GLU A 80 -25.93 -25.16 -1.28
C GLU A 80 -25.52 -25.78 0.06
N SER A 81 -24.79 -25.05 0.90
CA SER A 81 -24.50 -25.49 2.27
C SER A 81 -25.77 -25.50 3.13
N ASN A 82 -25.80 -26.36 4.15
CA ASN A 82 -26.87 -26.47 5.14
C ASN A 82 -26.41 -25.91 6.49
N PHE A 83 -26.69 -24.62 6.71
CA PHE A 83 -26.42 -23.91 7.96
C PHE A 83 -27.60 -24.01 8.97
N GLU A 84 -28.62 -24.81 8.67
CA GLU A 84 -29.76 -25.03 9.56
C GLU A 84 -29.40 -25.97 10.71
N THR A 85 -30.13 -25.89 11.83
CA THR A 85 -29.91 -26.75 13.02
C THR A 85 -30.40 -28.20 12.86
N SER A 86 -30.87 -28.58 11.68
CA SER A 86 -31.37 -29.92 11.36
C SER A 86 -31.02 -30.33 9.94
N ASP A 87 -30.99 -31.63 9.71
CA ASP A 87 -30.92 -32.21 8.37
C ASP A 87 -32.10 -31.73 7.52
N ARG A 88 -31.91 -31.69 6.19
CA ARG A 88 -32.94 -31.30 5.22
C ARG A 88 -33.03 -32.31 4.08
N GLU A 89 -34.24 -32.46 3.54
CA GLU A 89 -34.52 -33.35 2.41
C GLU A 89 -35.24 -32.64 1.26
N GLY A 90 -35.16 -33.20 0.07
CA GLY A 90 -35.85 -32.68 -1.12
C GLY A 90 -35.87 -33.69 -2.28
N GLU A 91 -36.75 -33.45 -3.25
CA GLU A 91 -36.93 -34.33 -4.41
C GLU A 91 -36.38 -33.69 -5.70
N ILE A 92 -35.58 -34.45 -6.45
CA ILE A 92 -35.14 -34.14 -7.81
C ILE A 92 -35.90 -35.06 -8.78
N LYS A 93 -36.61 -34.47 -9.76
CA LYS A 93 -37.41 -35.19 -10.75
C LYS A 93 -36.85 -34.96 -12.14
N ILE A 94 -36.56 -36.06 -12.83
CA ILE A 94 -35.87 -36.10 -14.12
C ILE A 94 -36.76 -36.85 -15.10
N VAL A 95 -36.93 -36.29 -16.30
CA VAL A 95 -37.74 -36.85 -17.40
C VAL A 95 -36.82 -37.11 -18.58
N PHE A 96 -36.92 -38.28 -19.19
CA PHE A 96 -36.17 -38.65 -20.39
C PHE A 96 -37.06 -38.53 -21.64
N GLU A 97 -36.43 -38.48 -22.82
CA GLU A 97 -37.11 -38.34 -24.12
C GLU A 97 -38.14 -39.43 -24.46
N ASP A 98 -38.03 -40.61 -23.83
CA ASP A 98 -38.99 -41.71 -23.95
C ASP A 98 -40.21 -41.57 -23.03
N GLY A 99 -40.31 -40.45 -22.28
CA GLY A 99 -41.35 -40.20 -21.30
C GLY A 99 -41.13 -40.87 -19.94
N SER A 100 -40.05 -41.64 -19.77
CA SER A 100 -39.73 -42.23 -18.46
C SER A 100 -39.33 -41.14 -17.46
N LYS A 101 -39.69 -41.36 -16.19
CA LYS A 101 -39.40 -40.44 -15.09
C LYS A 101 -38.60 -41.13 -14.00
N VAL A 102 -37.65 -40.42 -13.40
CA VAL A 102 -36.89 -40.87 -12.24
C VAL A 102 -36.99 -39.80 -11.15
N CYS A 103 -37.26 -40.23 -9.91
CA CYS A 103 -37.24 -39.38 -8.73
C CYS A 103 -36.07 -39.77 -7.83
N HIS A 104 -35.33 -38.78 -7.35
CA HIS A 104 -34.25 -38.94 -6.38
C HIS A 104 -34.56 -38.11 -5.14
N THR A 105 -34.53 -38.74 -3.96
CA THR A 105 -34.57 -38.02 -2.68
C THR A 105 -33.14 -37.67 -2.29
N ILE A 106 -32.87 -36.39 -2.07
CA ILE A 106 -31.57 -35.90 -1.58
C ILE A 106 -31.70 -35.49 -0.11
N HIS A 107 -30.90 -36.12 0.75
CA HIS A 107 -30.79 -35.83 2.18
C HIS A 107 -29.45 -35.15 2.45
N GLN A 108 -29.50 -33.98 3.11
CA GLN A 108 -28.32 -33.20 3.48
C GLN A 108 -28.22 -33.03 4.99
N THR A 109 -27.05 -33.35 5.55
CA THR A 109 -26.79 -33.22 7.00
C THR A 109 -26.69 -31.76 7.45
N THR A 110 -26.84 -31.50 8.76
CA THR A 110 -26.51 -30.21 9.40
C THR A 110 -25.02 -30.08 9.77
N SER A 111 -24.50 -28.86 9.80
CA SER A 111 -23.16 -28.53 10.32
C SER A 111 -22.96 -28.95 11.79
N ALA A 112 -24.03 -29.04 12.58
CA ALA A 112 -23.95 -29.41 14.00
C ALA A 112 -23.54 -30.88 14.25
N LEU A 113 -23.50 -31.72 13.20
CA LEU A 113 -23.15 -33.14 13.30
C LEU A 113 -21.73 -33.48 12.80
N GLU A 114 -21.00 -32.51 12.23
CA GLU A 114 -19.76 -32.77 11.48
C GLU A 114 -18.66 -31.74 11.81
N ASP A 115 -17.69 -32.12 12.66
CA ASP A 115 -16.47 -31.33 12.96
C ASP A 115 -15.44 -31.43 11.83
N VAL A 116 -15.82 -30.95 10.65
CA VAL A 116 -15.03 -31.07 9.41
C VAL A 116 -14.07 -29.88 9.29
N ASN A 117 -12.94 -30.00 9.97
CA ASN A 117 -11.79 -29.11 9.79
C ASN A 117 -11.16 -29.30 8.39
N GLY A 118 -11.65 -28.58 7.39
CA GLY A 118 -10.97 -28.32 6.11
C GLY A 118 -10.80 -29.49 5.13
N GLU A 119 -11.06 -30.75 5.52
CA GLU A 119 -10.75 -31.92 4.69
C GLU A 119 -11.54 -32.01 3.37
N ILE A 120 -12.69 -31.33 3.21
CA ILE A 120 -13.51 -31.50 2.00
C ILE A 120 -12.97 -30.73 0.78
N ILE A 121 -12.15 -29.69 0.98
CA ILE A 121 -11.44 -29.01 -0.13
C ILE A 121 -10.29 -29.90 -0.65
N THR A 122 -9.85 -30.90 0.13
CA THR A 122 -8.92 -31.94 -0.35
C THR A 122 -9.53 -32.79 -1.47
N ASN A 123 -10.87 -32.83 -1.60
CA ASN A 123 -11.54 -33.49 -2.70
C ASN A 123 -11.37 -32.65 -3.98
N THR A 124 -10.28 -32.96 -4.69
CA THR A 124 -9.75 -32.21 -5.84
C THR A 124 -10.77 -31.95 -6.96
N ARG A 125 -11.90 -32.67 -6.99
CA ARG A 125 -13.00 -32.46 -7.94
C ARG A 125 -13.64 -31.07 -7.84
N ASN A 126 -14.02 -30.60 -6.65
CA ASN A 126 -14.74 -29.32 -6.53
C ASN A 126 -13.86 -28.13 -6.95
N LEU A 127 -12.59 -28.15 -6.53
CA LEU A 127 -11.61 -27.19 -7.01
C LEU A 127 -11.32 -27.36 -8.50
N SER A 128 -11.16 -28.57 -9.04
CA SER A 128 -10.83 -28.78 -10.47
C SER A 128 -11.92 -28.32 -11.44
N LEU A 129 -13.19 -28.33 -11.02
CA LEU A 129 -14.29 -27.79 -11.83
C LEU A 129 -14.24 -26.25 -11.98
N THR A 130 -13.70 -25.52 -11.01
CA THR A 130 -13.71 -24.04 -10.96
C THR A 130 -12.31 -23.40 -10.96
N SER A 131 -11.25 -24.19 -10.85
CA SER A 131 -9.92 -23.75 -10.39
C SER A 131 -9.94 -22.91 -9.10
N GLY A 132 -10.93 -23.15 -8.23
CA GLY A 132 -11.18 -22.36 -7.02
C GLY A 132 -11.92 -21.03 -7.25
N VAL A 133 -12.14 -20.62 -8.50
CA VAL A 133 -12.84 -19.37 -8.82
C VAL A 133 -14.29 -19.41 -8.31
N GLY A 134 -14.70 -18.34 -7.63
CA GLY A 134 -16.00 -18.23 -6.96
C GLY A 134 -16.06 -18.89 -5.56
N TYR A 135 -15.04 -19.66 -5.17
CA TYR A 135 -14.81 -19.96 -3.74
C TYR A 135 -14.17 -18.75 -3.06
N THR A 136 -14.10 -18.80 -1.75
CA THR A 136 -13.58 -17.74 -0.89
C THR A 136 -12.34 -18.20 -0.13
N THR A 137 -11.60 -17.26 0.43
CA THR A 137 -10.42 -17.51 1.27
C THR A 137 -10.47 -16.58 2.48
N ASN A 138 -9.94 -17.05 3.61
CA ASN A 138 -9.65 -16.18 4.74
C ASN A 138 -8.16 -15.84 4.71
N VAL A 139 -7.84 -14.65 4.19
CA VAL A 139 -6.46 -14.24 3.89
C VAL A 139 -5.56 -14.11 5.13
N PHE A 140 -6.14 -14.00 6.33
CA PHE A 140 -5.38 -13.91 7.58
C PHE A 140 -5.08 -15.28 8.17
N ARG A 141 -5.96 -16.26 7.95
CA ARG A 141 -5.80 -17.63 8.45
C ARG A 141 -4.75 -18.40 7.64
N HIS A 142 -3.97 -19.22 8.34
CA HIS A 142 -2.99 -20.13 7.74
C HIS A 142 -3.60 -21.53 7.52
N SER A 143 -2.95 -22.35 6.70
CA SER A 143 -3.23 -23.79 6.55
C SER A 143 -1.91 -24.54 6.53
N GLU A 144 -1.78 -25.57 7.36
CA GLU A 144 -0.57 -26.42 7.40
C GLU A 144 -0.44 -27.30 6.15
N SER A 145 -1.57 -27.64 5.51
CA SER A 145 -1.64 -28.57 4.38
C SER A 145 -1.71 -27.87 3.01
N TYR A 146 -2.00 -26.57 2.97
CA TYR A 146 -2.27 -25.81 1.75
C TYR A 146 -1.60 -24.43 1.76
N LYS A 147 -1.25 -23.92 0.57
CA LYS A 147 -0.66 -22.58 0.42
C LYS A 147 -1.60 -21.48 0.92
N TYR A 148 -2.89 -21.62 0.59
CA TYR A 148 -3.96 -20.66 0.89
C TYR A 148 -5.05 -21.32 1.73
N HIS A 149 -5.62 -20.58 2.69
CA HIS A 149 -6.76 -21.03 3.49
C HIS A 149 -8.07 -20.74 2.75
N VAL A 150 -8.43 -21.62 1.80
CA VAL A 150 -9.71 -21.58 1.10
C VAL A 150 -10.83 -21.95 2.10
N SER A 151 -11.91 -21.16 2.11
CA SER A 151 -13.06 -21.35 2.99
C SER A 151 -13.91 -22.55 2.56
N VAL A 152 -14.47 -23.29 3.52
CA VAL A 152 -15.30 -24.47 3.24
C VAL A 152 -16.58 -24.15 2.45
N CYS A 153 -17.18 -22.98 2.66
CA CYS A 153 -18.39 -22.54 1.99
C CYS A 153 -18.11 -21.35 1.06
N THR A 154 -18.79 -21.32 -0.09
CA THR A 154 -18.84 -20.17 -0.99
C THR A 154 -20.16 -19.40 -0.82
N PRO A 155 -20.18 -18.06 -0.91
CA PRO A 155 -21.42 -17.29 -0.95
C PRO A 155 -22.20 -17.46 -2.27
N ILE A 156 -21.57 -18.01 -3.31
CA ILE A 156 -22.13 -18.14 -4.67
C ILE A 156 -22.90 -19.46 -4.82
N ASN A 157 -24.05 -19.40 -5.51
CA ASN A 157 -24.71 -20.58 -6.06
C ASN A 157 -24.35 -20.70 -7.55
N PHE A 158 -23.47 -21.65 -7.89
CA PHE A 158 -22.91 -21.74 -9.25
C PHE A 158 -23.97 -22.02 -10.34
N ALA A 159 -25.03 -22.77 -10.03
CA ALA A 159 -26.12 -23.00 -10.98
C ALA A 159 -26.89 -21.71 -11.31
N ARG A 160 -27.09 -20.84 -10.31
CA ARG A 160 -27.68 -19.50 -10.53
C ARG A 160 -26.71 -18.59 -11.27
N LEU A 161 -25.42 -18.59 -10.91
CA LEU A 161 -24.40 -17.78 -11.58
C LEU A 161 -24.32 -18.09 -13.08
N VAL A 162 -24.17 -19.36 -13.47
CA VAL A 162 -24.10 -19.76 -14.89
C VAL A 162 -25.37 -19.36 -15.64
N THR A 163 -26.55 -19.62 -15.08
CA THR A 163 -27.84 -19.21 -15.67
C THR A 163 -27.91 -17.70 -15.90
N VAL A 164 -27.38 -16.89 -14.97
CA VAL A 164 -27.35 -15.43 -15.09
C VAL A 164 -26.35 -14.99 -16.16
N LEU A 165 -25.13 -15.54 -16.16
CA LEU A 165 -24.09 -15.25 -17.15
C LEU A 165 -24.57 -15.53 -18.58
N ASP A 166 -25.18 -16.70 -18.81
CA ASP A 166 -25.81 -17.05 -20.09
C ASP A 166 -26.87 -16.02 -20.51
N SER A 167 -27.72 -15.59 -19.57
CA SER A 167 -28.85 -14.69 -19.88
C SER A 167 -28.44 -13.23 -20.15
N VAL A 168 -27.26 -12.79 -19.70
CA VAL A 168 -26.70 -11.46 -20.00
C VAL A 168 -25.68 -11.47 -21.15
N GLY A 169 -25.44 -12.63 -21.78
CA GLY A 169 -24.48 -12.78 -22.88
C GLY A 169 -23.01 -12.83 -22.46
N GLU A 170 -22.73 -13.09 -21.17
CA GLU A 170 -21.40 -13.17 -20.57
C GLU A 170 -21.07 -14.62 -20.15
N ALA A 171 -21.53 -15.62 -20.91
CA ALA A 171 -21.23 -17.05 -20.65
C ALA A 171 -19.73 -17.33 -20.54
N ASP A 172 -18.92 -16.60 -21.32
CA ASP A 172 -17.45 -16.66 -21.30
C ASP A 172 -16.82 -15.92 -20.10
N ALA A 173 -17.59 -15.31 -19.20
CA ALA A 173 -17.02 -14.63 -18.03
C ALA A 173 -16.41 -15.59 -17.00
N LEU A 174 -16.64 -16.90 -17.11
CA LEU A 174 -15.89 -17.96 -16.43
C LEU A 174 -14.93 -18.67 -17.41
N PHE A 175 -14.06 -17.90 -18.06
CA PHE A 175 -13.14 -18.42 -19.08
C PHE A 175 -12.06 -19.33 -18.46
N LYS A 176 -11.69 -20.36 -19.21
CA LYS A 176 -10.52 -21.19 -18.93
C LYS A 176 -9.31 -20.63 -19.69
N GLU A 177 -8.30 -20.16 -18.98
CA GLU A 177 -7.06 -19.76 -19.63
C GLU A 177 -6.16 -20.97 -19.89
N ASP A 178 -5.58 -21.03 -21.10
CA ASP A 178 -4.57 -22.03 -21.47
C ASP A 178 -3.17 -21.67 -20.95
N GLN A 179 -3.06 -21.40 -19.64
CA GLN A 179 -1.78 -21.16 -18.94
C GLN A 179 -1.13 -22.45 -18.41
N ALA A 180 -1.20 -23.54 -19.17
CA ALA A 180 -0.53 -24.79 -18.80
C ALA A 180 0.99 -24.67 -19.02
N GLY A 181 1.80 -24.87 -17.98
CA GLY A 181 3.25 -24.75 -18.07
C GLY A 181 3.97 -24.58 -16.72
N SER A 182 5.29 -24.51 -16.78
CA SER A 182 6.15 -24.24 -15.61
C SER A 182 6.41 -22.75 -15.46
N LYS A 183 6.21 -22.19 -14.26
CA LYS A 183 6.55 -20.82 -13.89
C LYS A 183 7.54 -20.79 -12.72
N TYR A 184 8.35 -19.75 -12.69
CA TYR A 184 9.24 -19.42 -11.58
C TYR A 184 8.89 -17.99 -11.15
N GLU A 185 8.55 -17.81 -9.89
CA GLU A 185 8.22 -16.51 -9.31
C GLU A 185 9.04 -16.34 -8.03
N SER A 186 9.54 -15.13 -7.78
CA SER A 186 10.36 -14.84 -6.61
C SER A 186 9.98 -13.52 -5.97
N ILE A 187 9.93 -13.51 -4.65
CA ILE A 187 9.62 -12.34 -3.82
C ILE A 187 10.74 -12.21 -2.80
N THR A 188 11.34 -11.03 -2.73
CA THR A 188 12.45 -10.71 -1.81
C THR A 188 12.04 -9.59 -0.86
N GLY A 189 12.48 -9.64 0.39
CA GLY A 189 12.13 -8.65 1.41
C GLY A 189 13.17 -8.53 2.52
N SER A 190 13.13 -7.42 3.24
CA SER A 190 13.95 -7.19 4.44
C SER A 190 13.31 -7.77 5.72
N THR A 191 12.01 -8.09 5.65
CA THR A 191 11.22 -8.66 6.76
C THR A 191 10.19 -9.66 6.23
N PHE A 192 9.68 -10.57 7.08
CA PHE A 192 8.54 -11.42 6.72
C PHE A 192 7.30 -10.61 6.32
N THR A 193 7.06 -9.48 6.99
CA THR A 193 5.97 -8.55 6.67
C THR A 193 6.08 -8.01 5.25
N SER A 194 7.27 -7.56 4.82
CA SER A 194 7.49 -7.07 3.45
C SER A 194 7.19 -8.12 2.37
N ILE A 195 7.50 -9.40 2.63
CA ILE A 195 7.15 -10.52 1.73
C ILE A 195 5.64 -10.78 1.74
N ALA A 196 5.01 -10.79 2.92
CA ALA A 196 3.56 -10.98 3.05
C ALA A 196 2.76 -9.85 2.38
N ASN A 197 3.25 -8.61 2.45
CA ASN A 197 2.70 -7.46 1.74
C ASN A 197 2.80 -7.64 0.21
N GLN A 198 3.96 -8.07 -0.31
CA GLN A 198 4.10 -8.30 -1.75
C GLN A 198 3.23 -9.47 -2.25
N LEU A 199 3.08 -10.54 -1.47
CA LEU A 199 2.11 -11.61 -1.77
C LEU A 199 0.66 -11.12 -1.74
N SER A 200 0.31 -10.27 -0.76
CA SER A 200 -1.01 -9.64 -0.66
C SER A 200 -1.33 -8.78 -1.89
N VAL A 201 -0.36 -7.97 -2.33
CA VAL A 201 -0.44 -7.16 -3.55
C VAL A 201 -0.60 -8.06 -4.79
N ASN A 202 0.22 -9.11 -4.92
CA ASN A 202 0.14 -10.03 -6.07
C ASN A 202 -1.21 -10.75 -6.16
N ALA A 203 -1.82 -11.07 -5.01
CA ALA A 203 -3.15 -11.67 -4.92
C ALA A 203 -4.31 -10.67 -5.10
N GLY A 204 -4.03 -9.36 -5.23
CA GLY A 204 -5.06 -8.33 -5.39
C GLY A 204 -5.82 -7.98 -4.09
N LEU A 205 -5.19 -8.15 -2.91
CA LEU A 205 -5.81 -7.72 -1.65
C LEU A 205 -5.97 -6.20 -1.62
N GLU A 206 -7.06 -5.75 -0.98
CA GLU A 206 -7.32 -4.32 -0.80
C GLU A 206 -6.37 -3.70 0.23
N VAL A 207 -5.86 -2.51 -0.10
CA VAL A 207 -4.87 -1.79 0.70
C VAL A 207 -5.38 -1.56 2.14
N GLY A 208 -4.53 -1.84 3.13
CA GLY A 208 -4.88 -1.93 4.55
C GLY A 208 -5.09 -3.38 5.04
N THR A 209 -5.29 -4.32 4.12
CA THR A 209 -5.30 -5.78 4.38
C THR A 209 -3.90 -6.35 4.18
N THR A 210 -3.29 -6.87 5.25
CA THR A 210 -2.05 -7.65 5.16
C THR A 210 -2.36 -9.12 5.35
N GLY A 211 -2.52 -9.83 4.24
CA GLY A 211 -2.80 -11.26 4.21
C GLY A 211 -1.54 -12.12 4.23
N PHE A 212 -1.76 -13.44 4.29
CA PHE A 212 -0.79 -14.52 4.10
C PHE A 212 0.42 -14.54 5.04
N LYS A 213 0.49 -13.67 6.07
CA LYS A 213 1.59 -13.64 7.06
C LYS A 213 1.98 -15.03 7.58
N GLY A 214 1.00 -15.86 7.95
CA GLY A 214 1.26 -17.23 8.42
C GLY A 214 1.88 -18.16 7.36
N SER A 215 1.44 -18.04 6.10
CA SER A 215 1.99 -18.82 4.98
C SER A 215 3.40 -18.36 4.56
N VAL A 216 3.80 -17.14 4.91
CA VAL A 216 5.17 -16.64 4.83
C VAL A 216 6.00 -17.14 6.02
N ALA A 217 5.62 -16.75 7.24
CA ALA A 217 6.38 -17.01 8.47
C ALA A 217 6.63 -18.51 8.70
N GLY A 218 5.65 -19.38 8.41
CA GLY A 218 5.80 -20.83 8.51
C GLY A 218 6.80 -21.46 7.52
N GLY A 219 7.40 -20.69 6.62
CA GLY A 219 8.50 -21.12 5.75
C GLY A 219 9.91 -20.80 6.29
N PHE A 220 10.03 -19.92 7.28
CA PHE A 220 11.30 -19.40 7.78
C PHE A 220 11.56 -19.83 9.23
N LYS A 221 12.77 -19.54 9.73
CA LYS A 221 13.15 -19.75 11.13
C LYS A 221 12.36 -18.80 12.03
N SER A 222 11.73 -19.33 13.08
CA SER A 222 11.15 -18.51 14.15
C SER A 222 12.25 -17.72 14.85
N ASP A 223 12.04 -16.41 14.91
CA ASP A 223 12.92 -15.32 15.36
C ASP A 223 13.95 -15.73 16.43
N GLY A 224 15.15 -16.10 15.98
CA GLY A 224 16.32 -16.21 16.85
C GLY A 224 16.99 -14.85 16.96
N GLY A 225 16.94 -14.21 18.13
CA GLY A 225 17.44 -12.86 18.42
C GLY A 225 18.95 -12.66 18.16
N SER A 226 19.32 -12.65 16.90
CA SER A 226 20.62 -12.34 16.33
C SER A 226 20.76 -10.83 16.13
N ALA A 227 21.96 -10.30 16.28
CA ALA A 227 22.28 -8.90 15.93
C ALA A 227 22.71 -8.74 14.46
N ALA A 228 22.68 -9.82 13.66
CA ALA A 228 23.00 -9.78 12.24
C ALA A 228 21.83 -9.21 11.42
N GLU A 229 22.15 -8.60 10.29
CA GLU A 229 21.17 -8.08 9.33
C GLU A 229 20.74 -9.22 8.40
N HIS A 230 19.45 -9.54 8.35
CA HIS A 230 18.91 -10.66 7.56
C HIS A 230 18.13 -10.15 6.34
N HIS A 231 18.17 -10.92 5.25
CA HIS A 231 17.36 -10.70 4.06
C HIS A 231 16.66 -12.00 3.64
N TYR A 232 15.41 -11.89 3.23
CA TYR A 232 14.53 -13.03 2.99
C TYR A 232 14.10 -13.12 1.53
N ALA A 233 13.88 -14.33 1.05
CA ALA A 233 13.20 -14.58 -0.21
C ALA A 233 12.25 -15.79 -0.15
N ILE A 234 11.24 -15.76 -1.00
CA ILE A 234 10.48 -16.94 -1.41
C ILE A 234 10.70 -17.12 -2.91
N LEU A 235 11.07 -18.33 -3.33
CA LEU A 235 11.07 -18.78 -4.72
C LEU A 235 9.97 -19.85 -4.86
N GLU A 236 9.00 -19.59 -5.72
CA GLU A 236 7.89 -20.48 -6.03
C GLU A 236 8.10 -21.10 -7.42
N ILE A 237 8.18 -22.43 -7.47
CA ILE A 237 8.35 -23.21 -8.70
C ILE A 237 7.03 -23.93 -8.97
N LYS A 238 6.22 -23.40 -9.89
CA LYS A 238 4.84 -23.81 -10.15
C LYS A 238 4.75 -24.59 -11.45
N HIS A 239 4.11 -25.75 -11.44
CA HIS A 239 3.68 -26.48 -12.63
C HIS A 239 2.15 -26.39 -12.71
N ILE A 240 1.64 -25.57 -13.63
CA ILE A 240 0.22 -25.27 -13.78
C ILE A 240 -0.40 -26.22 -14.82
N VAL A 241 -1.54 -26.84 -14.49
CA VAL A 241 -2.34 -27.67 -15.43
C VAL A 241 -3.49 -26.90 -16.08
N GLY A 242 -3.93 -25.81 -15.45
CA GLY A 242 -4.97 -24.95 -16.00
C GLY A 242 -5.44 -23.89 -14.99
N SER A 243 -5.89 -22.77 -15.55
CA SER A 243 -6.35 -21.61 -14.78
C SER A 243 -7.74 -21.20 -15.21
N LYS A 244 -8.49 -20.55 -14.31
CA LYS A 244 -9.75 -19.89 -14.63
C LYS A 244 -9.76 -18.47 -14.10
N TYR A 245 -10.55 -17.64 -14.76
CA TYR A 245 -10.79 -16.26 -14.38
C TYR A 245 -12.28 -15.94 -14.34
N MET A 246 -12.66 -15.01 -13.46
CA MET A 246 -13.96 -14.37 -13.37
C MET A 246 -13.79 -12.88 -13.11
N ARG A 247 -14.43 -12.05 -13.93
CA ARG A 247 -14.41 -10.59 -13.78
C ARG A 247 -15.07 -10.17 -12.46
N GLY A 248 -14.28 -9.78 -11.45
CA GLY A 248 -14.80 -9.39 -10.13
C GLY A 248 -15.88 -8.30 -10.17
N GLY A 249 -15.76 -7.34 -11.10
CA GLY A 249 -16.77 -6.30 -11.33
C GLY A 249 -18.16 -6.82 -11.72
N MET A 250 -18.26 -8.00 -12.34
CA MET A 250 -19.56 -8.63 -12.66
C MET A 250 -20.29 -9.11 -11.39
N LEU A 251 -19.56 -9.69 -10.42
CA LEU A 251 -20.15 -10.10 -9.15
C LEU A 251 -20.71 -8.91 -8.38
N ARG A 252 -19.96 -7.80 -8.34
CA ARG A 252 -20.42 -6.55 -7.76
C ARG A 252 -21.65 -5.99 -8.47
N TYR A 253 -21.66 -5.99 -9.81
CA TYR A 253 -22.83 -5.58 -10.58
C TYR A 253 -24.06 -6.44 -10.26
N PHE A 254 -23.90 -7.76 -10.12
CA PHE A 254 -25.01 -8.65 -9.73
C PHE A 254 -25.54 -8.34 -8.32
N ALA A 255 -24.65 -8.07 -7.35
CA ALA A 255 -25.03 -7.62 -6.01
C ALA A 255 -25.79 -6.28 -6.04
N GLU A 256 -25.25 -5.25 -6.69
CA GLU A 256 -25.83 -3.90 -6.80
C GLU A 256 -27.19 -3.88 -7.53
N LYS A 257 -27.49 -4.89 -8.36
CA LYS A 257 -28.78 -5.03 -9.05
C LYS A 257 -29.74 -6.02 -8.38
N GLY A 258 -29.38 -6.60 -7.23
CA GLY A 258 -30.21 -7.60 -6.55
C GLY A 258 -30.42 -8.88 -7.37
N ILE A 259 -29.48 -9.20 -8.27
CA ILE A 259 -29.58 -10.38 -9.14
C ILE A 259 -29.18 -11.61 -8.32
N ASN A 260 -30.13 -12.54 -8.16
CA ASN A 260 -29.99 -13.68 -7.24
C ASN A 260 -29.01 -14.75 -7.77
N ILE A 261 -27.71 -14.52 -7.56
CA ILE A 261 -26.62 -15.50 -7.79
C ILE A 261 -26.11 -16.17 -6.51
N PHE A 262 -26.51 -15.68 -5.33
CA PHE A 262 -25.95 -16.12 -4.05
C PHE A 262 -26.72 -17.28 -3.41
N GLN A 263 -26.07 -18.00 -2.49
CA GLN A 263 -26.72 -19.01 -1.66
C GLN A 263 -27.72 -18.38 -0.68
N SER A 264 -28.66 -19.18 -0.19
CA SER A 264 -29.77 -18.73 0.66
C SER A 264 -29.30 -18.05 1.96
N ARG A 265 -28.21 -18.57 2.57
CA ARG A 265 -27.58 -18.02 3.79
C ARG A 265 -26.91 -16.66 3.56
N PHE A 266 -26.12 -16.51 2.49
CA PHE A 266 -25.50 -15.22 2.18
C PHE A 266 -26.56 -14.15 1.85
N ASN A 267 -27.60 -14.54 1.12
CA ASN A 267 -28.77 -13.69 0.86
C ASN A 267 -29.51 -13.25 2.15
N SER A 268 -29.51 -14.05 3.22
CA SER A 268 -30.14 -13.62 4.49
C SER A 268 -29.33 -12.53 5.18
N TYR A 269 -27.99 -12.59 5.16
CA TYR A 269 -27.15 -11.51 5.66
C TYR A 269 -27.27 -10.24 4.82
N CYS A 270 -27.30 -10.36 3.49
CA CYS A 270 -27.49 -9.21 2.60
C CYS A 270 -28.79 -8.45 2.93
N LYS A 271 -29.91 -9.15 3.15
CA LYS A 271 -31.21 -8.55 3.52
C LYS A 271 -31.22 -7.84 4.88
N VAL A 272 -30.31 -8.19 5.79
CA VAL A 272 -30.08 -7.45 7.05
C VAL A 272 -29.28 -6.19 6.74
N LEU A 273 -28.14 -6.33 6.04
CA LEU A 273 -27.24 -5.23 5.70
C LEU A 273 -27.80 -4.21 4.69
N GLU A 274 -28.87 -4.56 3.95
CA GLU A 274 -29.68 -3.60 3.17
C GLU A 274 -30.42 -2.59 4.05
N LYS A 275 -30.76 -2.97 5.29
CA LYS A 275 -31.56 -2.17 6.23
C LYS A 275 -30.73 -1.59 7.36
N GLU A 276 -29.75 -2.36 7.82
CA GLU A 276 -28.83 -2.06 8.93
C GLU A 276 -27.39 -2.34 8.44
N PRO A 277 -26.80 -1.47 7.59
CA PRO A 277 -25.48 -1.69 7.00
C PRO A 277 -24.34 -1.92 8.00
N GLU A 278 -24.51 -1.48 9.24
CA GLU A 278 -23.57 -1.56 10.37
C GLU A 278 -23.80 -2.77 11.29
N ASN A 279 -24.73 -3.68 10.96
CA ASN A 279 -25.08 -4.81 11.83
C ASN A 279 -23.90 -5.79 12.00
N GLU A 280 -23.13 -5.65 13.08
CA GLU A 280 -21.92 -6.44 13.36
C GLU A 280 -22.16 -7.96 13.37
N ILE A 281 -23.34 -8.42 13.78
CA ILE A 281 -23.67 -9.87 13.78
C ILE A 281 -23.73 -10.40 12.34
N ALA A 282 -24.30 -9.62 11.41
CA ALA A 282 -24.32 -9.99 9.99
C ALA A 282 -22.94 -9.85 9.33
N LEU A 283 -22.16 -8.82 9.69
CA LEU A 283 -20.79 -8.65 9.19
C LEU A 283 -19.88 -9.81 9.65
N HIS A 284 -19.88 -10.12 10.94
CA HIS A 284 -19.16 -11.25 11.54
C HIS A 284 -19.60 -12.59 10.94
N GLY A 285 -20.92 -12.81 10.84
CA GLY A 285 -21.49 -14.04 10.28
C GLY A 285 -21.06 -14.32 8.85
N ILE A 286 -20.92 -13.29 8.00
CA ILE A 286 -20.36 -13.46 6.66
C ILE A 286 -18.90 -13.89 6.70
N VAL A 287 -18.08 -13.26 7.54
CA VAL A 287 -16.64 -13.54 7.61
C VAL A 287 -16.35 -14.93 8.18
N GLU A 288 -17.15 -15.41 9.14
CA GLU A 288 -16.99 -16.78 9.67
C GLU A 288 -17.62 -17.85 8.77
N ASP A 289 -18.83 -17.65 8.23
CA ASP A 289 -19.48 -18.65 7.35
C ASP A 289 -18.74 -18.77 6.00
N PHE A 290 -18.16 -17.69 5.46
CA PHE A 290 -17.61 -17.64 4.10
C PHE A 290 -16.16 -17.14 3.98
N GLY A 291 -15.55 -16.51 4.99
CA GLY A 291 -14.21 -15.91 4.89
C GLY A 291 -14.21 -14.46 4.36
N THR A 292 -13.02 -13.92 4.08
CA THR A 292 -12.84 -12.46 3.87
C THR A 292 -12.78 -12.03 2.40
N HIS A 293 -12.37 -12.92 1.48
CA HIS A 293 -12.15 -12.57 0.08
C HIS A 293 -12.66 -13.66 -0.87
N VAL A 294 -13.14 -13.29 -2.06
CA VAL A 294 -13.64 -14.18 -3.12
C VAL A 294 -12.56 -14.36 -4.18
N ILE A 295 -12.24 -15.60 -4.53
CA ILE A 295 -11.28 -15.96 -5.58
C ILE A 295 -11.87 -15.64 -6.95
N THR A 296 -11.20 -14.75 -7.68
CA THR A 296 -11.58 -14.29 -9.03
C THR A 296 -10.65 -14.82 -10.11
N TYR A 297 -9.40 -15.13 -9.76
CA TYR A 297 -8.47 -15.89 -10.58
C TYR A 297 -7.94 -17.07 -9.78
N GLY A 298 -7.79 -18.24 -10.39
CA GLY A 298 -7.18 -19.39 -9.73
C GLY A 298 -6.47 -20.31 -10.71
N SER A 299 -5.26 -20.74 -10.36
CA SER A 299 -4.45 -21.70 -11.11
C SER A 299 -4.26 -22.98 -10.31
N LEU A 300 -4.57 -24.13 -10.92
CA LEU A 300 -4.32 -25.44 -10.32
C LEU A 300 -3.05 -26.07 -10.87
N GLY A 301 -2.35 -26.81 -10.02
CA GLY A 301 -1.07 -27.40 -10.35
C GLY A 301 -0.39 -28.12 -9.19
N CYS A 302 0.93 -28.21 -9.25
CA CYS A 302 1.78 -28.42 -8.09
C CYS A 302 2.83 -27.30 -7.96
N GLU A 303 3.26 -27.02 -6.73
CA GLU A 303 4.25 -25.97 -6.41
C GLU A 303 5.29 -26.49 -5.43
N MET A 304 6.56 -26.16 -5.68
CA MET A 304 7.63 -26.20 -4.68
C MET A 304 7.94 -24.79 -4.24
N LYS A 305 7.72 -24.50 -2.95
CA LYS A 305 8.04 -23.22 -2.31
C LYS A 305 9.36 -23.35 -1.56
N LEU A 306 10.36 -22.58 -1.98
CA LEU A 306 11.65 -22.45 -1.31
C LEU A 306 11.72 -21.11 -0.58
N SER A 307 11.69 -21.14 0.75
CA SER A 307 11.98 -20.00 1.62
C SER A 307 13.49 -19.92 1.83
N MET A 308 14.08 -18.73 1.72
CA MET A 308 15.52 -18.49 1.84
C MET A 308 15.78 -17.36 2.83
N ASP A 309 16.61 -17.62 3.83
CA ASP A 309 17.09 -16.66 4.83
C ASP A 309 18.59 -16.46 4.61
N LEU A 310 18.99 -15.24 4.26
CA LEU A 310 20.38 -14.81 4.04
C LEU A 310 20.83 -13.94 5.21
N GLU A 311 21.81 -14.42 5.96
CA GLU A 311 22.52 -13.63 6.97
C GLU A 311 23.59 -12.77 6.26
N LEU A 312 23.53 -11.44 6.39
CA LEU A 312 24.47 -10.53 5.74
C LEU A 312 25.80 -10.44 6.50
N ALA A 313 26.74 -11.31 6.11
CA ALA A 313 28.13 -11.23 6.55
C ALA A 313 28.90 -10.03 5.96
N ASP A 314 30.05 -9.69 6.54
CA ASP A 314 30.90 -8.58 6.07
C ASP A 314 31.28 -8.74 4.58
N GLY A 315 30.93 -7.72 3.79
CA GLY A 315 31.14 -7.69 2.34
C GLY A 315 29.96 -8.16 1.49
N MET A 316 28.90 -8.71 2.09
CA MET A 316 27.63 -8.99 1.41
C MET A 316 26.74 -7.75 1.32
N LYS A 317 25.79 -7.78 0.39
CA LYS A 317 24.82 -6.71 0.12
C LYS A 317 23.40 -7.26 0.21
N SER A 318 22.44 -6.39 0.53
CA SER A 318 21.00 -6.72 0.46
C SER A 318 20.58 -7.30 -0.89
N THR A 319 21.20 -6.88 -2.00
CA THR A 319 20.93 -7.39 -3.35
C THR A 319 21.51 -8.78 -3.64
N ASP A 320 22.35 -9.33 -2.76
CA ASP A 320 22.87 -10.69 -2.90
C ASP A 320 21.79 -11.77 -2.66
N ILE A 321 20.65 -11.39 -2.07
CA ILE A 321 19.45 -12.25 -1.99
C ILE A 321 18.94 -12.66 -3.39
N ASN A 322 19.14 -11.84 -4.42
CA ASN A 322 18.77 -12.19 -5.79
C ASN A 322 19.66 -13.33 -6.34
N ALA A 323 20.95 -13.33 -5.98
CA ALA A 323 21.86 -14.42 -6.33
C ALA A 323 21.55 -15.70 -5.52
N ALA A 324 20.98 -15.58 -4.32
CA ALA A 324 20.44 -16.73 -3.58
C ALA A 324 19.22 -17.35 -4.30
N VAL A 325 18.30 -16.51 -4.79
CA VAL A 325 17.15 -16.94 -5.61
C VAL A 325 17.61 -17.64 -6.89
N GLU A 326 18.56 -17.06 -7.62
CA GLU A 326 19.17 -17.68 -8.81
C GLU A 326 19.80 -19.04 -8.49
N LEU A 327 20.57 -19.12 -7.39
CA LEU A 327 21.20 -20.37 -6.92
C LEU A 327 20.15 -21.44 -6.57
N GLY A 328 19.04 -21.07 -5.91
CA GLY A 328 17.93 -21.97 -5.62
C GLY A 328 17.28 -22.52 -6.90
N ALA A 329 16.92 -21.64 -7.84
CA ALA A 329 16.30 -22.02 -9.12
C ALA A 329 17.22 -22.93 -9.95
N LYS A 330 18.53 -22.61 -9.99
CA LYS A 330 19.59 -23.41 -10.62
C LYS A 330 19.73 -24.80 -10.01
N THR A 331 19.54 -24.93 -8.70
CA THR A 331 19.64 -26.22 -7.98
C THR A 331 18.47 -27.15 -8.30
N VAL A 332 17.24 -26.62 -8.44
CA VAL A 332 16.04 -27.43 -8.78
C VAL A 332 15.96 -27.78 -10.28
N SER A 333 16.63 -27.04 -11.17
CA SER A 333 16.43 -27.18 -12.63
C SER A 333 17.09 -28.40 -13.31
N VAL A 334 17.77 -29.28 -12.55
CA VAL A 334 18.41 -30.57 -12.95
C VAL A 334 18.85 -30.68 -14.42
N LYS A 335 19.71 -29.76 -14.88
CA LYS A 335 20.33 -29.79 -16.23
C LYS A 335 21.85 -29.59 -16.16
N GLY A 336 22.57 -30.70 -16.26
CA GLY A 336 24.04 -30.73 -16.41
C GLY A 336 24.84 -30.72 -15.10
N ASP A 337 26.16 -30.54 -15.23
CA ASP A 337 27.08 -30.44 -14.09
C ASP A 337 26.79 -29.18 -13.28
N PHE A 338 26.23 -29.34 -12.09
CA PHE A 338 26.03 -28.24 -11.15
C PHE A 338 27.38 -27.65 -10.71
N LYS A 339 27.60 -26.36 -11.01
CA LYS A 339 28.79 -25.59 -10.61
C LYS A 339 28.39 -24.23 -10.05
N MET A 340 29.05 -23.82 -8.97
CA MET A 340 28.91 -22.48 -8.40
C MET A 340 30.07 -21.60 -8.88
N SER A 341 29.82 -20.29 -8.93
CA SER A 341 30.84 -19.25 -8.92
C SER A 341 31.30 -18.96 -7.50
N ASP A 342 32.49 -18.38 -7.32
CA ASP A 342 33.04 -17.98 -6.02
C ASP A 342 32.06 -17.11 -5.20
N LYS A 343 31.23 -16.30 -5.88
CA LYS A 343 30.18 -15.50 -5.26
C LYS A 343 29.04 -16.37 -4.72
N GLU A 344 28.54 -17.30 -5.52
CA GLU A 344 27.51 -18.27 -5.10
C GLU A 344 28.03 -19.14 -3.93
N GLU A 345 29.29 -19.58 -3.95
CA GLU A 345 29.91 -20.35 -2.86
C GLU A 345 30.08 -19.54 -1.56
N ASN A 346 30.21 -18.22 -1.64
CA ASN A 346 30.27 -17.36 -0.46
C ASN A 346 28.86 -17.15 0.12
N ILE A 347 27.88 -16.91 -0.75
CA ILE A 347 26.47 -16.74 -0.39
C ILE A 347 25.91 -18.04 0.22
N SER A 348 26.17 -19.20 -0.38
CA SER A 348 25.62 -20.50 0.06
C SER A 348 26.01 -20.89 1.50
N LYS A 349 27.09 -20.31 2.05
CA LYS A 349 27.55 -20.54 3.43
C LYS A 349 26.74 -19.75 4.47
N ASN A 350 26.00 -18.72 4.04
CA ASN A 350 25.21 -17.83 4.90
C ASN A 350 23.71 -17.93 4.57
N LEU A 351 23.30 -18.96 3.81
CA LEU A 351 21.92 -19.25 3.46
C LEU A 351 21.35 -20.41 4.29
N SER A 352 20.16 -20.18 4.84
CA SER A 352 19.27 -21.22 5.37
C SER A 352 18.02 -21.36 4.51
N PHE A 353 17.55 -22.59 4.30
CA PHE A 353 16.43 -22.90 3.43
C PHE A 353 15.27 -23.59 4.15
N GLY A 354 14.05 -23.20 3.79
CA GLY A 354 12.82 -23.96 4.01
C GLY A 354 12.28 -24.49 2.68
N LEU A 355 11.76 -25.72 2.66
CA LEU A 355 11.13 -26.34 1.49
C LEU A 355 9.77 -26.90 1.90
N ILE A 356 8.73 -26.48 1.18
CA ILE A 356 7.37 -27.02 1.26
C ILE A 356 6.88 -27.31 -0.16
N THR A 357 6.14 -28.41 -0.36
CA THR A 357 5.45 -28.70 -1.62
C THR A 357 3.93 -28.72 -1.45
N TYR A 358 3.22 -28.18 -2.44
CA TYR A 358 1.76 -28.16 -2.50
C TYR A 358 1.30 -28.84 -3.81
N GLY A 359 0.44 -29.86 -3.71
CA GLY A 359 0.06 -30.67 -4.88
C GLY A 359 1.23 -31.52 -5.41
N GLY A 360 0.92 -32.39 -6.37
CA GLY A 360 1.84 -33.47 -6.77
C GLY A 360 1.85 -34.61 -5.75
N ASP A 361 2.81 -35.53 -5.87
CA ASP A 361 2.98 -36.59 -4.88
C ASP A 361 3.74 -36.05 -3.66
N ASN A 362 3.00 -35.45 -2.72
CA ASN A 362 3.55 -34.87 -1.48
C ASN A 362 4.31 -35.87 -0.58
N LYS A 363 4.36 -37.17 -0.91
CA LYS A 363 5.24 -38.13 -0.23
C LYS A 363 6.70 -38.04 -0.70
N ALA A 364 6.94 -37.39 -1.85
CA ALA A 364 8.27 -37.18 -2.41
C ALA A 364 9.14 -36.23 -1.56
N PHE A 365 8.56 -35.12 -1.10
CA PHE A 365 9.23 -34.11 -0.31
C PHE A 365 8.49 -33.90 1.01
N LYS A 366 9.17 -34.14 2.14
CA LYS A 366 8.64 -33.77 3.46
C LYS A 366 8.94 -32.29 3.72
N PRO A 367 8.00 -31.51 4.30
CA PRO A 367 8.28 -30.16 4.77
C PRO A 367 9.55 -30.14 5.63
N SER A 368 10.50 -29.30 5.26
CA SER A 368 11.84 -29.27 5.84
C SER A 368 12.28 -27.82 6.02
N PHE A 369 12.86 -27.50 7.17
CA PHE A 369 13.18 -26.13 7.59
C PHE A 369 14.62 -26.06 8.11
N ASN A 370 15.24 -24.89 8.02
CA ASN A 370 16.62 -24.64 8.45
C ASN A 370 17.66 -25.59 7.79
N MET A 371 17.45 -25.94 6.52
CA MET A 371 18.40 -26.72 5.74
C MET A 371 19.55 -25.82 5.26
N ASP A 372 20.78 -26.31 5.36
CA ASP A 372 21.90 -25.72 4.62
C ASP A 372 21.79 -26.01 3.11
N PHE A 373 22.68 -25.38 2.33
CA PHE A 373 22.68 -25.52 0.88
C PHE A 373 22.95 -26.96 0.39
N ASP A 374 23.82 -27.71 1.06
CA ASP A 374 24.17 -29.09 0.66
C ASP A 374 23.01 -30.06 0.95
N ALA A 375 22.29 -29.85 2.06
CA ALA A 375 21.07 -30.58 2.39
C ALA A 375 19.95 -30.33 1.37
N LEU A 376 19.70 -29.05 1.01
CA LEU A 376 18.76 -28.70 -0.06
C LEU A 376 19.15 -29.38 -1.38
N LYS A 377 20.40 -29.20 -1.80
CA LYS A 377 20.95 -29.74 -3.04
C LYS A 377 20.79 -31.25 -3.13
N LYS A 378 21.13 -31.98 -2.06
CA LYS A 378 20.94 -33.45 -1.97
C LYS A 378 19.48 -33.86 -2.09
N MET A 379 18.55 -33.05 -1.57
CA MET A 379 17.11 -33.31 -1.62
C MET A 379 16.53 -33.10 -3.03
N VAL A 380 16.77 -31.94 -3.66
CA VAL A 380 16.09 -31.55 -4.91
C VAL A 380 16.79 -32.04 -6.18
N MET A 381 18.10 -32.35 -6.14
CA MET A 381 18.79 -32.93 -7.29
C MET A 381 18.48 -34.42 -7.53
N ASN A 382 17.73 -35.08 -6.64
CA ASN A 382 17.27 -36.44 -6.91
C ASN A 382 16.14 -36.41 -7.95
N LYS A 383 16.51 -36.70 -9.21
CA LYS A 383 15.59 -36.73 -10.33
C LYS A 383 14.40 -37.69 -10.12
N GLU A 384 14.61 -38.86 -9.52
CA GLU A 384 13.51 -39.80 -9.29
C GLU A 384 12.47 -39.22 -8.32
N THR A 385 12.92 -38.50 -7.29
CA THR A 385 12.05 -37.81 -6.33
C THR A 385 11.30 -36.65 -6.98
N LEU A 386 11.98 -35.85 -7.81
CA LEU A 386 11.37 -34.73 -8.52
C LEU A 386 10.35 -35.20 -9.58
N ASP A 387 10.72 -36.21 -10.38
CA ASP A 387 9.84 -36.81 -11.39
C ASP A 387 8.61 -37.48 -10.72
N MET A 388 8.79 -38.14 -9.55
CA MET A 388 7.69 -38.72 -8.77
C MET A 388 6.72 -37.66 -8.25
N TRP A 389 7.24 -36.54 -7.73
CA TRP A 389 6.44 -35.41 -7.27
C TRP A 389 5.57 -34.84 -8.39
N VAL A 390 6.20 -34.47 -9.52
CA VAL A 390 5.49 -33.92 -10.70
C VAL A 390 4.52 -34.94 -11.30
N ALA A 391 4.86 -36.23 -11.33
CA ALA A 391 3.95 -37.28 -11.81
C ALA A 391 2.66 -37.42 -10.98
N GLY A 392 2.65 -36.99 -9.71
CA GLY A 392 1.44 -36.93 -8.89
C GLY A 392 0.40 -35.93 -9.42
N MET A 393 0.84 -34.83 -10.04
CA MET A 393 -0.03 -33.83 -10.66
C MET A 393 -0.88 -34.45 -11.78
N HIS A 394 -0.27 -35.30 -12.62
CA HIS A 394 -0.97 -36.04 -13.68
C HIS A 394 -1.92 -37.13 -13.15
N LYS A 395 -1.81 -37.52 -11.87
CA LYS A 395 -2.74 -38.42 -11.19
C LYS A 395 -3.89 -37.67 -10.50
N GLY A 396 -4.01 -36.35 -10.69
CA GLY A 396 -5.07 -35.52 -10.14
C GLY A 396 -4.80 -34.97 -8.73
N ALA A 397 -3.59 -35.12 -8.20
CA ALA A 397 -3.18 -34.46 -6.95
C ALA A 397 -2.85 -32.98 -7.23
N LEU A 398 -3.88 -32.15 -7.36
CA LEU A 398 -3.77 -30.73 -7.70
C LEU A 398 -3.97 -29.86 -6.44
N ALA A 399 -3.22 -28.76 -6.36
CA ALA A 399 -3.40 -27.70 -5.38
C ALA A 399 -3.67 -26.35 -6.09
N LEU A 400 -4.27 -25.42 -5.37
CA LEU A 400 -4.32 -24.00 -5.76
C LEU A 400 -2.95 -23.38 -5.51
N VAL A 401 -2.20 -23.12 -6.57
CA VAL A 401 -0.80 -22.65 -6.53
C VAL A 401 -0.67 -21.14 -6.77
N ASP A 402 -1.68 -20.54 -7.38
CA ASP A 402 -1.73 -19.11 -7.65
C ASP A 402 -3.18 -18.63 -7.69
N MET A 403 -3.45 -17.43 -7.18
CA MET A 403 -4.80 -16.87 -7.12
C MET A 403 -4.80 -15.34 -7.09
N GLN A 404 -5.88 -14.75 -7.60
CA GLN A 404 -6.25 -13.35 -7.33
C GLN A 404 -7.66 -13.33 -6.72
N VAL A 405 -7.93 -12.32 -5.91
CA VAL A 405 -9.18 -12.21 -5.15
C VAL A 405 -9.78 -10.81 -5.21
N ILE A 406 -11.03 -10.67 -4.78
CA ILE A 406 -11.65 -9.40 -4.39
C ILE A 406 -12.20 -9.52 -2.96
N SER A 407 -12.39 -8.40 -2.27
CA SER A 407 -13.01 -8.40 -0.94
C SER A 407 -14.42 -8.97 -0.99
N ILE A 408 -14.82 -9.78 0.00
CA ILE A 408 -16.20 -10.29 0.10
C ILE A 408 -17.21 -9.13 0.25
N ALA A 409 -16.74 -7.96 0.69
CA ALA A 409 -17.50 -6.72 0.67
C ALA A 409 -18.08 -6.39 -0.71
N ASP A 410 -17.39 -6.67 -1.83
CA ASP A 410 -17.94 -6.36 -3.16
C ASP A 410 -19.18 -7.18 -3.54
N LEU A 411 -19.53 -8.21 -2.78
CA LEU A 411 -20.79 -8.96 -2.93
C LEU A 411 -21.98 -8.33 -2.19
N LEU A 412 -21.78 -7.24 -1.43
CA LEU A 412 -22.85 -6.61 -0.66
C LEU A 412 -23.62 -5.57 -1.49
N PRO A 413 -24.96 -5.48 -1.32
CA PRO A 413 -25.83 -4.74 -2.24
C PRO A 413 -25.66 -3.22 -2.17
N THR A 414 -25.47 -2.65 -0.97
CA THR A 414 -25.39 -1.18 -0.76
C THR A 414 -23.95 -0.72 -0.53
N GLU A 415 -23.59 0.45 -1.03
CA GLU A 415 -22.26 1.05 -0.85
C GLU A 415 -21.88 1.17 0.64
N LYS A 416 -22.82 1.58 1.49
CA LYS A 416 -22.62 1.67 2.94
C LYS A 416 -22.30 0.32 3.58
N ALA A 417 -22.97 -0.77 3.17
CA ALA A 417 -22.65 -2.10 3.67
C ALA A 417 -21.26 -2.56 3.20
N ARG A 418 -20.85 -2.18 1.98
CA ARG A 418 -19.50 -2.45 1.46
C ARG A 418 -18.41 -1.72 2.25
N GLU A 419 -18.61 -0.44 2.57
CA GLU A 419 -17.71 0.32 3.44
C GLU A 419 -17.60 -0.30 4.83
N ASN A 420 -18.73 -0.60 5.46
CA ASN A 420 -18.78 -1.15 6.81
C ASN A 420 -18.14 -2.54 6.89
N MET A 421 -18.35 -3.41 5.89
CA MET A 421 -17.68 -4.71 5.81
C MET A 421 -16.16 -4.57 5.68
N ARG A 422 -15.65 -3.67 4.83
CA ARG A 422 -14.20 -3.43 4.72
C ARG A 422 -13.61 -2.89 6.01
N ASN A 423 -14.28 -1.92 6.63
CA ASN A 423 -13.89 -1.40 7.94
C ASN A 423 -13.88 -2.50 9.00
N TYR A 424 -14.88 -3.39 9.02
CA TYR A 424 -14.93 -4.52 9.93
C TYR A 424 -13.79 -5.53 9.67
N ILE A 425 -13.51 -5.87 8.41
CA ILE A 425 -12.40 -6.76 8.04
C ILE A 425 -11.04 -6.19 8.48
N ILE A 426 -10.79 -4.90 8.23
CA ILE A 426 -9.48 -4.26 8.47
C ILE A 426 -9.28 -3.86 9.94
N ASN A 427 -10.28 -3.23 10.57
CA ASN A 427 -10.12 -2.62 11.90
C ASN A 427 -10.51 -3.54 13.05
N ASN A 428 -11.46 -4.46 12.83
CA ASN A 428 -11.92 -5.41 13.85
C ASN A 428 -11.29 -6.79 13.61
N TYR A 429 -11.64 -7.45 12.50
CA TYR A 429 -11.29 -8.86 12.28
C TYR A 429 -9.79 -9.13 12.16
N GLN A 430 -9.09 -8.36 11.31
CA GLN A 430 -7.63 -8.43 11.18
C GLN A 430 -6.92 -8.10 12.51
N THR A 431 -7.37 -7.03 13.18
CA THR A 431 -6.83 -6.58 14.46
C THR A 431 -6.98 -7.62 15.55
N ASP A 432 -8.18 -8.18 15.75
CA ASP A 432 -8.44 -9.24 16.72
C ASP A 432 -7.63 -10.50 16.40
N TYR A 433 -7.54 -10.88 15.11
CA TYR A 433 -6.78 -12.05 14.68
C TYR A 433 -5.27 -11.93 14.92
N TYR A 434 -4.70 -10.73 14.74
CA TYR A 434 -3.28 -10.48 14.98
C TYR A 434 -2.96 -10.14 16.44
N LEU A 435 -3.76 -9.34 17.15
CA LEU A 435 -3.57 -9.10 18.59
C LEU A 435 -3.65 -10.40 19.42
N SER A 436 -4.43 -11.39 18.99
CA SER A 436 -4.45 -12.71 19.66
C SER A 436 -3.18 -13.55 19.44
N ARG A 437 -2.18 -13.02 18.72
CA ARG A 437 -0.93 -13.73 18.32
C ARG A 437 0.33 -12.87 18.52
N ASP A 438 0.21 -11.56 18.40
CA ASP A 438 1.22 -10.55 18.65
C ASP A 438 0.57 -9.38 19.41
N GLU A 439 0.84 -9.32 20.72
CA GLU A 439 0.32 -8.27 21.62
C GLU A 439 0.81 -6.86 21.27
N ASN A 440 1.84 -6.73 20.42
CA ASN A 440 2.41 -5.47 19.97
C ASN A 440 1.91 -5.02 18.60
N TYR A 441 0.95 -5.74 17.99
CA TYR A 441 0.38 -5.35 16.68
C TYR A 441 -0.34 -4.00 16.77
N LYS A 442 0.10 -3.01 15.97
CA LYS A 442 -0.35 -1.62 16.05
C LYS A 442 -1.40 -1.19 15.01
N GLY A 443 -1.92 -2.12 14.21
CA GLY A 443 -2.91 -1.84 13.17
C GLY A 443 -2.40 -2.11 11.74
N PRO A 444 -3.14 -1.68 10.70
CA PRO A 444 -2.93 -2.11 9.32
C PRO A 444 -1.56 -1.69 8.78
N ASP A 445 -0.84 -2.63 8.15
CA ASP A 445 0.56 -2.44 7.77
C ASP A 445 0.76 -1.64 6.47
N LEU A 446 -0.18 -0.81 6.02
CA LEU A 446 -0.05 -0.05 4.75
C LEU A 446 -0.67 1.36 4.81
N TYR A 447 0.13 2.36 4.40
CA TYR A 447 -0.20 3.77 4.28
C TYR A 447 -0.15 4.21 2.82
N ILE A 448 -0.86 5.28 2.45
CA ILE A 448 -0.76 5.88 1.10
C ILE A 448 -0.07 7.24 1.18
N LEU A 449 1.01 7.37 0.43
CA LEU A 449 1.62 8.64 0.06
C LEU A 449 0.88 9.24 -1.15
N LYS A 450 0.36 10.45 -0.98
CA LYS A 450 -0.22 11.26 -2.06
C LYS A 450 0.54 12.58 -2.23
N ASN A 451 0.19 13.32 -3.27
CA ASN A 451 0.72 14.66 -3.57
C ASN A 451 2.25 14.67 -3.81
N ILE A 452 2.76 13.63 -4.46
CA ILE A 452 4.18 13.50 -4.82
C ILE A 452 4.50 14.38 -6.04
N PRO A 453 5.33 15.44 -5.93
CA PRO A 453 5.72 16.28 -7.06
C PRO A 453 6.58 15.51 -8.08
N GLY A 454 5.93 15.12 -9.19
CA GLY A 454 6.59 14.49 -10.33
C GLY A 454 7.36 15.44 -11.25
N LYS A 455 7.00 16.73 -11.28
CA LYS A 455 7.48 17.72 -12.27
C LYS A 455 8.10 18.96 -11.60
N GLY A 456 8.99 19.66 -12.31
CA GLY A 456 9.68 20.89 -11.86
C GLY A 456 11.21 20.83 -11.96
N GLU A 457 11.84 21.96 -12.27
CA GLU A 457 13.31 22.11 -12.47
C GLU A 457 14.06 22.59 -11.21
N PHE A 458 13.56 22.26 -10.02
CA PHE A 458 14.13 22.68 -8.75
C PHE A 458 14.32 21.51 -7.79
N ALA A 459 15.28 21.66 -6.86
CA ALA A 459 15.39 20.77 -5.71
C ALA A 459 14.31 21.11 -4.68
N CYS A 460 13.82 20.14 -3.92
CA CYS A 460 12.98 20.36 -2.74
C CYS A 460 13.05 19.15 -1.80
N SER A 461 12.62 19.31 -0.54
CA SER A 461 12.45 18.19 0.39
C SER A 461 11.21 18.38 1.25
N SER A 462 10.57 17.27 1.64
CA SER A 462 9.45 17.25 2.58
C SER A 462 9.52 15.97 3.40
N SER A 463 9.00 15.97 4.63
CA SER A 463 8.93 14.77 5.47
C SER A 463 7.56 14.62 6.10
N ILE A 464 7.19 13.37 6.38
CA ILE A 464 5.98 12.97 7.10
C ILE A 464 6.40 12.00 8.19
N GLU A 465 5.95 12.24 9.41
CA GLU A 465 6.07 11.27 10.49
C GLU A 465 4.81 10.39 10.55
N ILE A 466 5.01 9.10 10.83
CA ILE A 466 3.95 8.13 11.13
C ILE A 466 4.09 7.75 12.61
N PRO A 467 3.37 8.44 13.53
CA PRO A 467 3.56 8.25 14.97
C PRO A 467 3.27 6.83 15.45
N GLU A 468 2.40 6.11 14.76
CA GLU A 468 1.97 4.75 15.11
C GLU A 468 3.14 3.75 15.10
N ILE A 469 4.06 3.91 14.14
CA ILE A 469 5.18 3.00 13.88
C ILE A 469 6.55 3.69 13.98
N ASP A 470 6.61 4.88 14.59
CA ASP A 470 7.83 5.65 14.87
C ASP A 470 8.74 5.86 13.64
N MET A 471 8.14 6.25 12.52
CA MET A 471 8.81 6.29 11.22
C MET A 471 8.71 7.65 10.52
N GLU A 472 9.82 8.15 9.98
CA GLU A 472 9.89 9.31 9.09
C GLU A 472 9.99 8.83 7.64
N ILE A 473 9.04 9.26 6.81
CA ILE A 473 9.15 9.19 5.35
C ILE A 473 9.66 10.55 4.88
N ARG A 474 10.75 10.56 4.11
CA ARG A 474 11.37 11.77 3.58
C ARG A 474 11.44 11.75 2.06
N MET A 475 10.79 12.70 1.42
CA MET A 475 10.94 12.97 0.01
C MET A 475 12.06 13.99 -0.23
N GLU A 476 12.90 13.76 -1.23
CA GLU A 476 13.88 14.72 -1.74
C GLU A 476 13.86 14.72 -3.28
N ARG A 477 13.48 15.85 -3.89
CA ARG A 477 13.75 16.12 -5.31
C ARG A 477 15.12 16.79 -5.43
N LYS A 478 16.03 16.21 -6.20
CA LYS A 478 17.39 16.73 -6.42
C LYS A 478 18.00 16.20 -7.71
N ILE A 479 19.04 16.85 -8.23
CA ILE A 479 19.97 16.16 -9.14
C ILE A 479 20.66 15.09 -8.29
N PHE A 480 20.62 13.84 -8.77
CA PHE A 480 21.18 12.70 -8.06
C PHE A 480 22.07 11.96 -9.04
N ASP A 481 23.37 12.29 -9.03
CA ASP A 481 24.33 11.91 -10.06
C ASP A 481 24.41 10.39 -10.33
N LYS A 482 24.04 9.58 -9.33
CA LYS A 482 23.91 8.12 -9.41
C LYS A 482 22.79 7.65 -10.35
N LEU A 483 21.73 8.46 -10.52
CA LEU A 483 20.70 8.31 -11.56
C LEU A 483 20.97 9.25 -12.74
N SER A 484 20.94 10.56 -12.52
CA SER A 484 21.06 11.59 -13.57
C SER A 484 21.87 12.79 -13.09
N THR A 485 22.77 13.26 -13.95
CA THR A 485 23.63 14.43 -13.72
C THR A 485 23.01 15.74 -14.22
N THR A 486 21.86 15.68 -14.90
CA THR A 486 21.20 16.83 -15.52
C THR A 486 19.72 16.96 -15.20
N GLU A 487 19.05 15.87 -14.81
CA GLU A 487 17.61 15.86 -14.53
C GLU A 487 17.34 15.76 -13.02
N PHE A 488 16.38 16.55 -12.54
CA PHE A 488 15.88 16.43 -11.17
C PHE A 488 15.11 15.12 -10.98
N SER A 489 15.57 14.31 -10.04
CA SER A 489 14.96 13.05 -9.64
C SER A 489 14.19 13.27 -8.33
N THR A 490 12.90 12.92 -8.28
CA THR A 490 12.17 12.81 -7.00
C THR A 490 12.46 11.44 -6.40
N LEU A 491 13.10 11.45 -5.23
CA LEU A 491 13.45 10.27 -4.45
C LEU A 491 12.65 10.28 -3.14
N ILE A 492 12.33 9.10 -2.64
CA ILE A 492 11.69 8.92 -1.33
C ILE A 492 12.51 7.93 -0.52
N TYR A 493 12.73 8.29 0.73
CA TYR A 493 13.48 7.57 1.74
C TYR A 493 12.58 7.29 2.94
N SER A 494 12.93 6.29 3.73
CA SER A 494 12.22 5.92 4.95
C SER A 494 13.21 5.45 6.03
N GLY A 495 12.80 5.56 7.28
CA GLY A 495 13.53 5.04 8.44
C GLY A 495 12.92 5.55 9.75
N PRO A 496 13.43 5.10 10.90
CA PRO A 496 12.99 5.60 12.21
C PRO A 496 13.11 7.12 12.29
N VAL A 497 12.28 7.78 13.11
CA VAL A 497 12.28 9.26 13.22
C VAL A 497 13.69 9.80 13.52
N GLY A 498 14.18 10.72 12.69
CA GLY A 498 15.53 11.27 12.79
C GLY A 498 16.67 10.36 12.33
N GLN A 499 16.38 9.14 11.84
CA GLN A 499 17.34 8.14 11.35
C GLN A 499 17.02 7.64 9.93
N VAL A 500 16.44 8.49 9.08
CA VAL A 500 16.15 8.17 7.68
C VAL A 500 17.40 7.73 6.92
N ASN A 501 17.38 6.49 6.43
CA ASN A 501 18.49 5.91 5.68
C ASN A 501 18.47 6.47 4.24
N ARG A 502 19.54 7.17 3.84
CA ARG A 502 19.68 7.74 2.48
C ARG A 502 20.42 6.84 1.48
N ASP A 503 20.95 5.72 1.93
CA ASP A 503 21.65 4.77 1.06
C ASP A 503 20.65 3.91 0.27
N LYS A 504 19.49 3.58 0.86
CA LYS A 504 18.36 2.90 0.18
C LYS A 504 17.15 3.80 0.02
N GLY A 505 16.34 3.58 -1.03
CA GLY A 505 15.12 4.36 -1.25
C GLY A 505 14.40 4.01 -2.55
N PHE A 506 13.48 4.87 -2.96
CA PHE A 506 12.63 4.72 -4.13
C PHE A 506 12.69 5.95 -5.03
N PHE A 507 12.91 5.75 -6.33
CA PHE A 507 12.83 6.78 -7.36
C PHE A 507 11.48 6.69 -8.06
N VAL A 508 10.74 7.80 -8.10
CA VAL A 508 9.33 7.80 -8.53
C VAL A 508 9.10 7.75 -10.03
N GLY A 509 10.17 7.74 -10.84
CA GLY A 509 10.10 7.82 -12.30
C GLY A 509 10.23 9.25 -12.84
N SER A 510 10.49 9.35 -14.14
CA SER A 510 10.55 10.59 -14.92
C SER A 510 10.03 10.32 -16.33
N GLU A 511 9.96 11.36 -17.18
CA GLU A 511 9.61 11.19 -18.60
C GLU A 511 10.67 10.37 -19.38
N THR A 512 11.89 10.24 -18.83
CA THR A 512 13.03 9.53 -19.45
C THR A 512 13.28 8.14 -18.84
N ARG A 513 12.91 7.90 -17.57
CA ARG A 513 13.22 6.69 -16.79
C ARG A 513 12.02 6.12 -16.04
N LYS A 514 11.99 4.79 -15.89
CA LYS A 514 10.96 4.10 -15.10
C LYS A 514 11.17 4.33 -13.59
N PRO A 515 10.12 4.22 -12.78
CA PRO A 515 10.25 4.11 -11.33
C PRO A 515 11.14 2.91 -10.94
N CYS A 516 11.93 3.04 -9.88
CA CYS A 516 12.82 1.98 -9.41
C CYS A 516 13.11 2.07 -7.90
N LYS A 517 13.29 0.93 -7.23
CA LYS A 517 14.00 0.91 -5.94
C LYS A 517 15.49 1.14 -6.18
N PHE A 518 16.20 1.73 -5.23
CA PHE A 518 17.65 1.92 -5.30
C PHE A 518 18.33 1.63 -3.96
N SER A 519 19.61 1.27 -4.03
CA SER A 519 20.45 1.04 -2.85
C SER A 519 21.91 1.43 -3.11
N THR A 520 22.61 1.78 -2.04
CA THR A 520 24.05 2.00 -1.95
C THR A 520 24.61 1.06 -0.89
N ASP A 521 25.69 0.36 -1.19
CA ASP A 521 26.35 -0.54 -0.22
C ASP A 521 27.34 0.18 0.69
N ARG A 522 27.85 -0.53 1.70
CA ARG A 522 28.87 -0.03 2.65
C ARG A 522 30.21 0.35 1.99
N GLN A 523 30.40 0.02 0.70
CA GLN A 523 31.56 0.39 -0.12
C GLN A 523 31.25 1.53 -1.11
N GLY A 524 30.03 2.07 -1.10
CA GLY A 524 29.59 3.21 -1.91
C GLY A 524 29.01 2.87 -3.29
N ASN A 525 29.00 1.60 -3.73
CA ASN A 525 28.49 1.22 -5.05
C ASN A 525 26.96 1.32 -5.08
N PHE A 526 26.41 1.74 -6.22
CA PHE A 526 24.98 2.00 -6.41
C PHE A 526 24.32 0.92 -7.27
N SER A 527 23.09 0.54 -6.92
CA SER A 527 22.25 -0.38 -7.71
C SER A 527 20.78 0.04 -7.73
N THR A 528 20.05 -0.39 -8.76
CA THR A 528 18.64 -0.06 -9.00
C THR A 528 17.84 -1.28 -9.44
N GLU A 529 16.58 -1.35 -9.03
CA GLU A 529 15.60 -2.38 -9.41
C GLU A 529 14.40 -1.68 -10.09
N GLU A 530 14.32 -1.77 -11.43
CA GLU A 530 13.28 -1.10 -12.23
C GLU A 530 11.96 -1.88 -12.26
N PHE A 531 10.84 -1.18 -12.03
CA PHE A 531 9.50 -1.77 -12.14
C PHE A 531 9.05 -1.87 -13.60
N GLN A 532 9.29 -3.04 -14.21
CA GLN A 532 9.17 -3.19 -15.67
C GLN A 532 7.75 -2.99 -16.23
N LEU A 533 6.70 -3.22 -15.44
CA LEU A 533 5.31 -3.02 -15.86
C LEU A 533 4.84 -1.56 -15.82
N LEU A 534 5.61 -0.65 -15.21
CA LEU A 534 5.25 0.76 -15.11
C LEU A 534 5.74 1.58 -16.31
N PRO A 535 4.98 2.64 -16.70
CA PRO A 535 5.40 3.57 -17.73
C PRO A 535 6.60 4.42 -17.28
N LYS A 536 7.27 5.05 -18.25
CA LYS A 536 8.23 6.14 -17.99
C LYS A 536 7.47 7.43 -17.68
N ALA A 537 6.95 7.52 -16.47
CA ALA A 537 6.28 8.68 -15.92
C ALA A 537 6.52 8.75 -14.40
N PRO A 538 6.47 9.94 -13.79
CA PRO A 538 6.42 10.06 -12.34
C PRO A 538 5.15 9.43 -11.77
N LEU A 539 5.28 8.70 -10.66
CA LEU A 539 4.14 8.21 -9.88
C LEU A 539 3.61 9.31 -8.95
N GLU A 540 2.28 9.50 -8.97
CA GLU A 540 1.57 10.50 -8.15
C GLU A 540 1.05 9.93 -6.82
N GLU A 541 0.94 8.60 -6.74
CA GLU A 541 0.51 7.82 -5.58
C GLU A 541 1.52 6.69 -5.32
N LEU A 542 1.88 6.50 -4.06
CA LEU A 542 2.74 5.40 -3.60
C LEU A 542 2.21 4.82 -2.30
N TYR A 543 2.62 3.59 -2.01
CA TYR A 543 2.23 2.87 -0.81
C TYR A 543 3.46 2.67 0.08
N VAL A 544 3.30 2.78 1.39
CA VAL A 544 4.37 2.53 2.37
C VAL A 544 3.90 1.53 3.37
N ASP A 545 4.67 0.47 3.59
CA ASP A 545 4.30 -0.55 4.57
C ASP A 545 4.77 -0.25 6.00
N ALA A 546 4.36 -1.06 6.97
CA ALA A 546 4.76 -0.90 8.37
C ALA A 546 6.28 -1.00 8.64
N SER A 547 7.08 -1.47 7.69
CA SER A 547 8.55 -1.46 7.76
C SER A 547 9.20 -0.26 7.06
N GLY A 548 8.39 0.57 6.40
CA GLY A 548 8.83 1.72 5.61
C GLY A 548 9.16 1.41 4.17
N ASP A 549 8.98 0.17 3.71
CA ASP A 549 9.29 -0.21 2.34
C ASP A 549 8.18 0.28 1.40
N ILE A 550 8.61 0.88 0.29
CA ILE A 550 7.74 1.59 -0.66
C ILE A 550 7.29 0.62 -1.77
N THR A 551 5.98 0.59 -2.05
CA THR A 551 5.34 -0.26 -3.06
C THR A 551 4.38 0.52 -3.99
N ILE A 552 3.92 -0.11 -5.08
CA ILE A 552 3.52 0.60 -6.32
C ILE A 552 2.19 0.16 -7.00
N VAL A 553 1.37 -0.72 -6.40
CA VAL A 553 0.17 -1.28 -7.06
C VAL A 553 -1.10 -0.98 -6.25
N ALA A 554 -2.23 -0.73 -6.92
CA ALA A 554 -3.22 0.25 -6.45
C ALA A 554 -4.71 -0.16 -6.45
N LYS A 555 -5.46 0.56 -5.59
CA LYS A 555 -6.86 1.01 -5.67
C LYS A 555 -8.04 0.01 -5.70
N THR A 556 -8.76 -0.02 -4.58
CA THR A 556 -10.24 0.08 -4.49
C THR A 556 -10.65 0.89 -3.24
N SER A 557 -11.49 1.91 -3.44
CA SER A 557 -12.01 2.88 -2.43
C SER A 557 -11.02 3.88 -1.80
N PRO A 558 -11.14 5.21 -2.06
CA PRO A 558 -10.27 6.24 -1.47
C PRO A 558 -10.34 6.41 0.07
N ASP A 559 -11.41 5.92 0.69
CA ASP A 559 -11.81 6.29 2.06
C ASP A 559 -11.37 5.28 3.14
N LEU A 560 -10.50 4.33 2.79
CA LEU A 560 -10.03 3.25 3.68
C LEU A 560 -8.55 3.41 4.08
N TYR A 561 -8.01 4.61 3.90
CA TYR A 561 -6.59 4.89 4.00
C TYR A 561 -6.31 6.01 4.98
N ARG A 562 -5.31 5.81 5.85
CA ARG A 562 -4.62 6.97 6.42
C ARG A 562 -3.77 7.59 5.33
N THR A 563 -4.34 8.58 4.65
CA THR A 563 -3.64 9.37 3.64
C THR A 563 -2.52 10.13 4.33
N LEU A 564 -1.29 9.86 3.92
CA LEU A 564 -0.10 10.62 4.26
C LEU A 564 0.16 11.56 3.09
N ASP A 565 -0.40 12.77 3.19
CA ASP A 565 -0.06 13.83 2.27
C ASP A 565 1.33 14.35 2.64
N PHE A 566 2.27 14.30 1.68
CA PHE A 566 3.36 15.26 1.77
C PHE A 566 2.72 16.64 1.75
N ASN A 567 3.33 17.59 2.47
CA ASN A 567 3.12 18.99 2.15
C ASN A 567 4.16 19.33 1.07
N PRO A 568 3.87 19.19 -0.24
CA PRO A 568 4.73 19.76 -1.24
C PRO A 568 4.68 21.28 -1.10
N LEU A 569 5.83 21.89 -1.35
CA LEU A 569 5.87 23.27 -1.82
C LEU A 569 4.92 23.39 -3.03
N GLN A 570 3.77 24.04 -2.84
CA GLN A 570 2.91 24.46 -3.95
C GLN A 570 3.57 25.64 -4.67
N ILE A 571 4.59 25.33 -5.46
CA ILE A 571 5.21 26.26 -6.39
C ILE A 571 4.25 26.40 -7.57
N GLU A 572 3.32 27.35 -7.44
CA GLU A 572 2.25 27.61 -8.40
C GLU A 572 2.74 28.27 -9.71
N ASP A 573 3.95 28.83 -9.71
CA ASP A 573 4.50 29.64 -10.80
C ASP A 573 6.04 29.71 -10.83
N GLU A 574 6.58 30.39 -11.85
CA GLU A 574 8.02 30.70 -12.01
C GLU A 574 8.61 31.53 -10.85
N ASN A 575 7.80 31.98 -9.87
CA ASN A 575 8.21 32.82 -8.74
C ASN A 575 8.23 32.09 -7.38
N HIS A 576 8.19 30.75 -7.39
CA HIS A 576 8.37 29.88 -6.20
C HIS A 576 7.57 30.35 -4.97
N THR A 577 6.25 30.33 -5.08
CA THR A 577 5.35 30.74 -3.98
C THR A 577 5.25 29.67 -2.87
N VAL A 578 5.15 30.11 -1.61
CA VAL A 578 4.96 29.31 -0.40
C VAL A 578 3.69 29.78 0.30
N SER A 579 2.69 28.90 0.39
CA SER A 579 1.34 29.21 0.88
C SER A 579 1.00 28.61 2.26
N LYS A 580 1.86 27.75 2.80
CA LYS A 580 1.71 27.03 4.08
C LYS A 580 3.08 26.79 4.72
N ASP A 581 3.07 26.46 6.01
CA ASP A 581 4.28 26.17 6.78
C ASP A 581 5.12 25.05 6.14
N ALA A 582 6.43 25.25 6.05
CA ALA A 582 7.32 24.38 5.28
C ALA A 582 8.77 24.40 5.76
N ILE A 583 9.49 23.31 5.53
CA ILE A 583 10.96 23.26 5.55
C ILE A 583 11.45 23.21 4.10
N ILE A 584 12.35 24.11 3.72
CA ILE A 584 12.76 24.38 2.34
C ILE A 584 14.29 24.27 2.26
N ALA A 585 14.77 23.29 1.49
CA ALA A 585 16.16 23.16 1.07
C ALA A 585 16.25 23.27 -0.46
N VAL A 586 16.59 24.46 -0.96
CA VAL A 586 16.49 24.84 -2.38
C VAL A 586 17.61 25.80 -2.76
N HIS A 587 18.15 25.63 -3.97
CA HIS A 587 19.01 26.63 -4.62
C HIS A 587 18.29 27.25 -5.81
N ILE A 588 17.67 28.42 -5.63
CA ILE A 588 17.00 29.16 -6.71
C ILE A 588 18.04 29.91 -7.55
N ARG A 589 18.01 29.73 -8.87
CA ARG A 589 18.83 30.48 -9.83
C ARG A 589 17.93 31.24 -10.80
N ASN A 590 17.97 32.56 -10.76
CA ASN A 590 17.10 33.47 -11.53
C ASN A 590 15.61 33.32 -11.17
N GLY A 591 15.20 33.84 -10.02
CA GLY A 591 13.81 33.77 -9.58
C GLY A 591 13.65 34.21 -8.13
N ASN A 592 12.43 34.55 -7.74
CA ASN A 592 12.13 34.91 -6.35
C ASN A 592 11.64 33.70 -5.56
N LEU A 593 11.71 33.78 -4.23
CA LEU A 593 10.93 32.96 -3.30
C LEU A 593 9.83 33.88 -2.73
N ILE A 594 8.56 33.57 -2.98
CA ILE A 594 7.43 34.36 -2.48
C ILE A 594 6.82 33.66 -1.26
N ILE A 595 6.66 34.35 -0.13
CA ILE A 595 6.06 33.81 1.09
C ILE A 595 4.75 34.55 1.35
N ASN A 596 3.64 33.81 1.45
CA ASN A 596 2.31 34.37 1.73
C ASN A 596 2.17 34.83 3.20
N GLU A 597 1.07 35.51 3.51
CA GLU A 597 0.77 35.99 4.87
C GLU A 597 0.42 34.82 5.81
N ASN A 598 0.87 34.89 7.06
CA ASN A 598 0.72 33.91 8.14
C ASN A 598 1.41 32.55 7.89
N VAL A 599 2.64 32.57 7.36
CA VAL A 599 3.43 31.36 7.08
C VAL A 599 4.72 31.30 7.91
N HIS A 600 5.00 30.12 8.48
CA HIS A 600 6.27 29.77 9.13
C HIS A 600 7.13 28.91 8.19
N VAL A 601 8.22 29.49 7.70
CA VAL A 601 9.17 28.85 6.78
C VAL A 601 10.48 28.56 7.50
N THR A 602 11.01 27.35 7.36
CA THR A 602 12.39 27.01 7.75
C THR A 602 13.23 26.84 6.49
N LEU A 603 14.31 27.60 6.35
CA LEU A 603 15.27 27.55 5.26
C LEU A 603 16.54 26.80 5.73
N ASP A 604 16.85 25.68 5.09
CA ASP A 604 17.98 24.81 5.42
C ASP A 604 18.85 24.60 4.17
N ASP A 605 20.15 24.91 4.26
CA ASP A 605 21.11 24.88 3.13
C ASP A 605 20.62 25.66 1.88
N PHE A 606 19.90 26.76 2.11
CA PHE A 606 19.15 27.48 1.07
C PHE A 606 19.97 28.60 0.41
N SER A 607 19.73 28.84 -0.89
CA SER A 607 20.29 29.99 -1.60
C SER A 607 19.36 30.57 -2.66
N VAL A 608 19.42 31.89 -2.88
CA VAL A 608 18.82 32.54 -4.06
C VAL A 608 19.91 33.33 -4.79
N TYR A 609 20.11 33.06 -6.07
CA TYR A 609 20.99 33.82 -6.95
C TYR A 609 20.17 34.54 -8.01
N ASN A 610 20.42 35.83 -8.22
CA ASN A 610 19.70 36.68 -9.17
C ASN A 610 18.20 36.73 -8.91
N GLY A 611 17.84 36.93 -7.64
CA GLY A 611 16.46 37.08 -7.17
C GLY A 611 16.38 37.33 -5.66
N SER A 612 15.16 37.42 -5.14
CA SER A 612 14.87 37.88 -3.77
C SER A 612 13.93 36.94 -3.01
N ILE A 613 13.97 36.98 -1.67
CA ILE A 613 12.83 36.53 -0.85
C ILE A 613 11.81 37.68 -0.77
N ILE A 614 10.52 37.39 -0.93
CA ILE A 614 9.44 38.39 -0.90
C ILE A 614 8.32 37.91 0.04
N CYS A 615 8.18 38.55 1.20
CA CYS A 615 7.06 38.31 2.11
C CYS A 615 5.87 39.19 1.68
N LYS A 616 4.68 38.61 1.51
CA LYS A 616 3.45 39.39 1.21
C LYS A 616 2.89 40.10 2.46
N GLY A 617 3.06 39.50 3.63
CA GLY A 617 2.61 40.05 4.90
C GLY A 617 3.30 39.42 6.10
N ASP A 618 2.55 39.12 7.17
CA ASP A 618 3.07 38.51 8.39
C ASP A 618 3.75 37.16 8.07
N ALA A 619 4.97 36.95 8.54
CA ALA A 619 5.71 35.72 8.25
C ALA A 619 6.80 35.47 9.31
N THR A 620 7.16 34.20 9.50
CA THR A 620 8.34 33.81 10.27
C THR A 620 9.26 32.97 9.41
N ILE A 621 10.53 33.36 9.30
CA ILE A 621 11.54 32.66 8.52
C ILE A 621 12.69 32.25 9.45
N THR A 622 12.96 30.96 9.55
CA THR A 622 14.05 30.40 10.36
C THR A 622 15.16 29.86 9.45
N PHE A 623 16.40 30.31 9.60
CA PHE A 623 17.54 29.92 8.78
C PHE A 623 18.46 28.96 9.56
N ARG A 624 18.46 27.66 9.25
CA ARG A 624 19.15 26.63 10.08
C ARG A 624 20.64 26.46 9.80
N LYS A 625 20.99 26.49 8.52
CA LYS A 625 22.32 26.17 8.01
C LYS A 625 22.70 27.23 6.99
N GLY A 626 24.01 27.43 6.79
CA GLY A 626 24.57 28.60 6.12
C GLY A 626 23.83 28.98 4.84
N THR A 627 23.33 30.21 4.77
CA THR A 627 22.39 30.66 3.73
C THR A 627 23.04 31.73 2.87
N ASP A 628 23.03 31.58 1.54
CA ASP A 628 23.56 32.57 0.59
C ASP A 628 22.42 33.20 -0.24
N ILE A 629 21.99 34.40 0.14
CA ILE A 629 21.02 35.21 -0.63
C ILE A 629 21.79 36.28 -1.41
N VAL A 630 21.72 36.23 -2.73
CA VAL A 630 22.45 37.09 -3.66
C VAL A 630 21.49 37.68 -4.71
N ALA A 631 20.83 38.77 -4.33
CA ALA A 631 19.95 39.56 -5.18
C ALA A 631 20.76 40.48 -6.11
N THR A 632 21.21 39.90 -7.23
CA THR A 632 21.64 40.67 -8.41
C THR A 632 20.42 41.13 -9.21
N GLY A 633 20.51 42.29 -9.88
CA GLY A 633 19.41 42.80 -10.73
C GLY A 633 18.66 44.05 -10.24
N HIS A 634 17.51 44.36 -10.86
CA HIS A 634 16.86 45.68 -10.80
C HIS A 634 16.21 46.03 -9.44
N LYS A 635 16.98 46.75 -8.59
CA LYS A 635 16.49 47.57 -7.46
C LYS A 635 15.69 46.82 -6.35
N ALA A 636 15.71 45.49 -6.34
CA ALA A 636 15.05 44.66 -5.33
C ALA A 636 15.87 44.56 -4.03
N ALA A 637 15.20 44.35 -2.89
CA ALA A 637 15.88 44.00 -1.64
C ALA A 637 16.32 42.53 -1.64
N GLY A 638 17.32 42.15 -0.84
CA GLY A 638 17.69 40.73 -0.68
C GLY A 638 16.55 39.93 -0.05
N ILE A 639 15.99 40.47 1.04
CA ILE A 639 14.72 40.05 1.63
C ILE A 639 13.77 41.25 1.61
N SER A 640 12.68 41.15 0.85
CA SER A 640 11.63 42.16 0.77
C SER A 640 10.52 41.87 1.78
N ILE A 641 10.19 42.88 2.58
CA ILE A 641 9.18 42.79 3.64
C ILE A 641 7.79 43.22 3.11
N GLY A 642 6.74 42.64 3.69
CA GLY A 642 5.33 42.90 3.33
C GLY A 642 4.85 44.31 3.66
N LYS A 643 3.57 44.57 3.39
CA LYS A 643 2.91 45.89 3.51
C LYS A 643 2.98 46.53 4.93
N GLU A 644 2.73 47.84 5.02
CA GLU A 644 2.55 48.53 6.31
C GLU A 644 1.54 47.80 7.21
N GLY A 645 1.88 47.65 8.50
CA GLY A 645 1.06 46.95 9.49
C GLY A 645 1.40 45.46 9.68
N THR A 646 2.23 44.86 8.83
CA THR A 646 2.67 43.46 9.02
C THR A 646 4.00 43.37 9.78
N THR A 647 4.32 42.21 10.33
CA THR A 647 5.58 41.91 11.04
C THR A 647 6.23 40.66 10.46
N VAL A 648 7.50 40.77 10.05
CA VAL A 648 8.28 39.62 9.59
C VAL A 648 9.38 39.31 10.60
N ASN A 649 9.35 38.09 11.13
CA ASN A 649 10.35 37.54 12.04
C ASN A 649 11.41 36.76 11.24
N LEU A 650 12.67 37.13 11.38
CA LEU A 650 13.82 36.47 10.75
C LEU A 650 14.72 35.88 11.84
N ASN A 651 14.64 34.57 12.04
CA ASN A 651 15.40 33.84 13.06
C ASN A 651 16.59 33.15 12.39
N PHE A 652 17.82 33.54 12.73
CA PHE A 652 19.03 32.94 12.20
C PHE A 652 19.63 32.00 13.25
N GLU A 653 19.73 30.70 12.94
CA GLU A 653 20.41 29.73 13.79
C GLU A 653 21.94 29.80 13.58
N LYS A 654 22.68 28.83 14.12
CA LYS A 654 24.14 28.84 14.16
C LYS A 654 24.75 28.55 12.78
N GLY A 655 25.21 29.59 12.11
CA GLY A 655 25.92 29.49 10.83
C GLY A 655 26.39 30.84 10.30
N THR A 656 26.96 30.87 9.10
CA THR A 656 27.18 32.12 8.36
C THR A 656 26.05 32.31 7.37
N HIS A 657 25.36 33.45 7.45
CA HIS A 657 24.25 33.80 6.57
C HIS A 657 24.59 35.10 5.84
N LYS A 658 24.52 35.07 4.51
CA LYS A 658 24.95 36.17 3.65
C LYS A 658 23.75 36.71 2.87
N ILE A 659 23.57 38.02 2.90
CA ILE A 659 22.49 38.71 2.20
C ILE A 659 23.08 39.86 1.41
N ILE A 660 23.11 39.73 0.09
CA ILE A 660 23.63 40.75 -0.83
C ILE A 660 22.46 41.28 -1.68
N SER A 661 22.34 42.60 -1.76
CA SER A 661 21.55 43.28 -2.80
C SER A 661 22.41 44.30 -3.51
N GLU A 662 22.50 44.22 -4.85
CA GLU A 662 23.32 45.15 -5.64
C GLU A 662 22.72 46.55 -5.76
N ARG A 663 21.39 46.68 -5.66
CA ARG A 663 20.66 47.90 -6.06
C ARG A 663 19.51 48.29 -5.12
N GLY A 664 19.23 47.49 -4.09
CA GLY A 664 18.22 47.76 -3.06
C GLY A 664 18.82 47.68 -1.66
N ALA A 665 17.97 47.38 -0.67
CA ALA A 665 18.37 47.10 0.71
C ALA A 665 18.79 45.64 0.87
N GLY A 666 19.55 45.32 1.92
CA GLY A 666 19.80 43.93 2.27
C GLY A 666 18.52 43.24 2.73
N ILE A 667 17.90 43.81 3.77
CA ILE A 667 16.58 43.41 4.30
C ILE A 667 15.71 44.66 4.38
N GLY A 668 14.47 44.61 3.90
CA GLY A 668 13.49 45.70 4.05
C GLY A 668 12.72 46.03 2.77
N GLY A 669 12.69 47.31 2.37
CA GLY A 669 11.90 47.75 1.21
C GLY A 669 12.67 47.68 -0.11
N GLY A 670 12.10 47.08 -1.16
CA GLY A 670 12.60 47.20 -2.54
C GLY A 670 12.21 48.52 -3.23
N SER A 671 12.73 48.79 -4.44
CA SER A 671 12.39 49.99 -5.22
C SER A 671 11.71 49.70 -6.56
N ALA A 672 10.66 50.49 -6.84
CA ALA A 672 9.98 50.80 -8.11
C ALA A 672 9.36 49.66 -8.95
N SER A 673 10.03 48.50 -9.09
CA SER A 673 9.58 47.40 -9.96
C SER A 673 8.30 46.75 -9.43
N PHE A 674 8.19 46.59 -8.12
CA PHE A 674 7.01 46.09 -7.43
C PHE A 674 6.18 47.28 -6.90
N ARG A 675 5.18 47.72 -7.68
CA ARG A 675 4.34 48.91 -7.36
C ARG A 675 3.45 48.75 -6.12
N PHE A 676 3.45 47.59 -5.48
CA PHE A 676 2.53 47.23 -4.38
C PHE A 676 3.13 47.43 -2.97
N LEU A 677 4.42 47.72 -2.84
CA LEU A 677 5.15 47.80 -1.56
C LEU A 677 5.82 49.18 -1.35
N ASN A 678 5.02 50.26 -1.38
CA ASN A 678 5.53 51.63 -1.12
C ASN A 678 5.76 51.92 0.38
N LYS A 679 5.18 51.10 1.26
CA LYS A 679 5.45 51.08 2.70
C LYS A 679 5.60 49.63 3.14
N VAL A 680 6.64 49.34 3.92
CA VAL A 680 6.89 47.99 4.46
C VAL A 680 6.67 47.93 5.96
N GLY A 681 6.28 46.74 6.44
CA GLY A 681 6.00 46.45 7.84
C GLY A 681 7.23 46.43 8.75
N ASN A 682 7.02 45.90 9.96
CA ASN A 682 8.03 45.74 11.00
C ASN A 682 8.99 44.59 10.66
N ILE A 683 10.25 44.75 11.04
CA ILE A 683 11.33 43.80 10.83
C ILE A 683 11.87 43.37 12.19
N ILE A 684 11.76 42.09 12.53
CA ILE A 684 12.34 41.53 13.76
C ILE A 684 13.40 40.51 13.33
N ILE A 685 14.64 40.68 13.80
CA ILE A 685 15.77 39.82 13.48
C ILE A 685 16.33 39.25 14.78
N ASN A 686 16.32 37.92 14.90
CA ASN A 686 16.83 37.20 16.06
C ASN A 686 17.99 36.29 15.62
N GLY A 687 19.20 36.52 16.12
CA GLY A 687 20.32 35.60 15.91
C GLY A 687 20.52 34.66 17.10
N SER A 688 20.70 33.36 16.88
CA SER A 688 21.14 32.44 17.93
C SER A 688 22.61 32.67 18.28
N ASP A 689 23.07 32.10 19.40
CA ASP A 689 24.49 32.08 19.72
C ASP A 689 25.28 31.37 18.61
N GLY A 690 26.28 32.06 18.07
CA GLY A 690 27.11 31.59 16.95
C GLY A 690 26.54 31.85 15.55
N ALA A 691 25.43 32.57 15.40
CA ALA A 691 24.99 33.10 14.10
C ALA A 691 25.88 34.29 13.65
N ASP A 692 26.38 34.28 12.40
CA ASP A 692 27.15 35.36 11.77
C ASP A 692 26.43 35.86 10.50
N ILE A 693 25.76 37.00 10.63
CA ILE A 693 24.81 37.54 9.65
C ILE A 693 25.47 38.70 8.90
N ARG A 694 25.78 38.48 7.63
CA ARG A 694 26.57 39.38 6.77
C ARG A 694 25.68 39.99 5.69
N ILE A 695 25.38 41.28 5.83
CA ILE A 695 24.45 42.00 4.97
C ILE A 695 25.21 43.05 4.16
N THR A 696 25.01 43.10 2.84
CA THR A 696 25.63 44.07 1.93
C THR A 696 24.58 44.66 1.00
N ALA A 697 24.39 45.99 1.05
CA ALA A 697 23.40 46.73 0.26
C ALA A 697 24.06 47.75 -0.68
N GLY A 698 23.76 47.67 -1.97
CA GLY A 698 24.34 48.51 -3.00
C GLY A 698 23.53 49.77 -3.36
N GLY A 699 22.25 49.84 -2.98
CA GLY A 699 21.37 50.98 -3.33
C GLY A 699 20.45 51.52 -2.22
N GLY A 700 20.30 50.80 -1.10
CA GLY A 700 19.53 51.22 0.06
C GLY A 700 20.23 50.91 1.38
N ALA A 701 19.49 51.00 2.48
CA ALA A 701 20.02 50.65 3.79
C ALA A 701 20.43 49.17 3.85
N GLY A 702 21.39 48.81 4.70
CA GLY A 702 21.68 47.40 4.98
C GLY A 702 20.43 46.68 5.49
N ILE A 703 19.80 47.26 6.52
CA ILE A 703 18.47 46.89 7.02
C ILE A 703 17.57 48.13 7.02
N GLY A 704 16.44 48.09 6.32
CA GLY A 704 15.42 49.14 6.30
C GLY A 704 15.04 49.63 4.89
N GLY A 705 15.03 50.94 4.68
CA GLY A 705 14.47 51.56 3.47
C GLY A 705 15.39 51.62 2.25
N VAL A 706 14.80 51.59 1.05
CA VAL A 706 15.39 52.07 -0.22
C VAL A 706 14.68 53.34 -0.65
N SER A 707 15.36 54.23 -1.38
CA SER A 707 14.69 55.31 -2.09
C SER A 707 15.36 55.61 -3.43
N ASN A 708 14.52 55.90 -4.44
CA ASN A 708 14.93 56.37 -5.76
C ASN A 708 13.72 56.96 -6.54
N SER A 709 12.73 57.50 -5.80
CA SER A 709 11.46 58.05 -6.31
C SER A 709 10.92 59.07 -5.31
N ASP A 710 10.24 60.13 -5.78
CA ASP A 710 9.79 61.27 -4.96
C ASP A 710 8.71 60.92 -3.92
N GLU A 711 8.06 59.76 -4.07
CA GLU A 711 7.23 59.15 -3.03
C GLU A 711 8.12 58.42 -2.01
N GLY A 712 8.40 59.08 -0.88
CA GLY A 712 9.26 58.59 0.18
C GLY A 712 8.77 57.25 0.76
N ARG A 713 9.56 56.20 0.59
CA ARG A 713 9.24 54.85 1.10
C ARG A 713 9.40 54.78 2.62
N HIS A 714 8.57 53.97 3.26
CA HIS A 714 8.56 53.83 4.71
C HIS A 714 8.88 52.39 5.11
N CYS A 715 9.65 52.21 6.18
CA CYS A 715 9.81 50.95 6.91
C CYS A 715 9.14 51.10 8.27
N GLY A 716 8.55 50.02 8.79
CA GLY A 716 8.09 49.94 10.17
C GLY A 716 9.25 49.89 11.16
N ASP A 717 8.96 49.40 12.36
CA ASP A 717 9.95 49.26 13.43
C ASP A 717 11.00 48.20 13.07
N ILE A 718 12.25 48.42 13.46
CA ILE A 718 13.37 47.51 13.22
C ILE A 718 13.91 47.04 14.57
N THR A 719 13.71 45.77 14.89
CA THR A 719 14.23 45.13 16.10
C THR A 719 15.30 44.10 15.73
N ILE A 720 16.46 44.15 16.41
CA ILE A 720 17.58 43.23 16.20
C ILE A 720 18.05 42.73 17.57
N ASP A 721 18.03 41.42 17.84
CA ASP A 721 18.57 40.83 19.08
C ASP A 721 19.34 39.53 18.80
N GLY A 722 20.31 39.19 19.65
CA GLY A 722 21.11 37.96 19.54
C GLY A 722 22.11 37.95 18.37
N GLY A 723 22.96 36.92 18.26
CA GLY A 723 23.87 36.72 17.12
C GLY A 723 24.97 37.77 16.92
N SER A 724 25.69 37.64 15.80
CA SER A 724 26.74 38.55 15.31
C SER A 724 26.36 39.13 13.94
N TYR A 725 26.64 40.41 13.69
CA TYR A 725 26.28 41.11 12.46
C TYR A 725 27.47 41.83 11.80
N ASN A 726 27.51 41.82 10.48
CA ASN A 726 28.35 42.69 9.66
C ASN A 726 27.49 43.31 8.56
N ILE A 727 27.15 44.59 8.70
CA ILE A 727 26.14 45.26 7.87
C ILE A 727 26.79 46.44 7.13
N ALA A 728 26.95 46.29 5.82
CA ALA A 728 27.50 47.30 4.94
C ALA A 728 26.43 47.85 3.98
N SER A 729 26.40 49.17 3.81
CA SER A 729 25.78 49.82 2.65
C SER A 729 26.82 50.63 1.89
N THR A 730 26.73 50.68 0.57
CA THR A 730 27.65 51.49 -0.28
C THR A 730 27.20 52.95 -0.41
N VAL A 731 25.88 53.21 -0.27
CA VAL A 731 25.30 54.56 -0.43
C VAL A 731 24.55 55.05 0.81
N ALA A 732 23.70 54.22 1.43
CA ALA A 732 22.79 54.62 2.51
C ALA A 732 23.27 54.21 3.92
N THR A 733 22.41 54.29 4.94
CA THR A 733 22.79 53.88 6.30
C THR A 733 23.01 52.36 6.39
N SER A 734 23.69 51.87 7.42
CA SER A 734 23.77 50.43 7.68
C SER A 734 22.42 49.91 8.17
N ILE A 735 21.77 50.65 9.08
CA ILE A 735 20.41 50.35 9.60
C ILE A 735 19.56 51.64 9.54
N GLY A 736 18.31 51.55 9.10
CA GLY A 736 17.35 52.67 9.08
C GLY A 736 16.94 53.09 7.67
N THR A 737 17.20 54.34 7.29
CA THR A 737 16.63 54.94 6.07
C THR A 737 17.52 54.86 4.83
N GLY A 738 16.85 54.72 3.67
CA GLY A 738 17.42 55.06 2.38
C GLY A 738 17.42 56.56 2.12
N MET A 739 17.57 56.95 0.85
CA MET A 739 17.67 58.35 0.40
C MET A 739 16.31 59.09 0.44
N ASN A 740 16.29 60.37 0.05
CA ASN A 740 15.12 61.18 -0.32
C ASN A 740 13.84 60.92 0.50
N SER A 741 13.71 61.58 1.66
CA SER A 741 12.48 61.59 2.48
C SER A 741 12.00 60.21 2.97
N ALA A 742 12.86 59.18 2.92
CA ALA A 742 12.56 57.88 3.48
C ALA A 742 12.29 57.97 4.99
N ARG A 743 11.44 57.06 5.48
CA ARG A 743 11.13 56.96 6.91
C ARG A 743 11.37 55.57 7.46
N CYS A 744 11.79 55.47 8.70
CA CYS A 744 11.78 54.23 9.48
C CYS A 744 10.99 54.42 10.78
N GLY A 745 10.49 53.33 11.37
CA GLY A 745 9.89 53.33 12.70
C GLY A 745 10.95 53.49 13.80
N ASP A 746 10.66 52.97 14.99
CA ASP A 746 11.64 52.86 16.06
C ASP A 746 12.70 51.80 15.70
N ILE A 747 13.96 52.06 16.01
CA ILE A 747 15.08 51.11 15.86
C ILE A 747 15.49 50.63 17.24
N THR A 748 15.36 49.34 17.52
CA THR A 748 15.79 48.72 18.77
C THR A 748 16.88 47.67 18.52
N ILE A 749 18.05 47.87 19.12
CA ILE A 749 19.14 46.89 19.12
C ILE A 749 19.24 46.31 20.54
N GLY A 750 18.91 45.02 20.66
CA GLY A 750 18.84 44.27 21.92
C GLY A 750 20.20 43.99 22.55
N SER A 751 20.16 43.60 23.82
CA SER A 751 21.36 43.36 24.63
C SER A 751 22.07 42.03 24.33
N LYS A 752 21.41 41.08 23.65
CA LYS A 752 22.02 39.78 23.31
C LYS A 752 22.88 39.82 22.05
N VAL A 753 22.92 40.95 21.35
CA VAL A 753 23.79 41.15 20.18
C VAL A 753 25.26 41.03 20.61
N THR A 754 25.90 39.94 20.19
CA THR A 754 27.26 39.54 20.58
C THR A 754 28.32 40.41 19.91
N ARG A 755 28.09 40.83 18.66
CA ARG A 755 28.95 41.73 17.88
C ARG A 755 28.14 42.38 16.76
N MET A 756 28.38 43.65 16.48
CA MET A 756 27.81 44.33 15.31
C MET A 756 28.87 45.25 14.69
N ILE A 757 29.23 44.99 13.43
CA ILE A 757 30.07 45.87 12.61
C ILE A 757 29.16 46.59 11.62
N LEU A 758 29.19 47.91 11.62
CA LEU A 758 28.41 48.75 10.73
C LEU A 758 29.34 49.54 9.82
N ARG A 759 29.09 49.47 8.51
CA ARG A 759 29.73 50.31 7.49
C ARG A 759 28.65 51.09 6.77
N LYS A 760 28.64 52.41 6.93
CA LYS A 760 27.67 53.27 6.24
C LYS A 760 28.15 53.59 4.84
N GLY A 761 27.21 53.87 3.95
CA GLY A 761 27.52 54.31 2.61
C GLY A 761 28.12 55.71 2.56
N SER A 762 28.78 55.98 1.44
CA SER A 762 29.52 57.23 1.19
C SER A 762 28.70 58.51 1.34
N LYS A 763 27.37 58.43 1.19
CA LYS A 763 26.45 59.58 1.25
C LYS A 763 25.58 59.64 2.51
N ALA A 764 25.61 58.61 3.35
CA ALA A 764 24.83 58.59 4.58
C ALA A 764 25.48 59.46 5.67
N GLN A 765 24.69 60.25 6.38
CA GLN A 765 25.12 60.96 7.59
C GLN A 765 25.49 59.97 8.71
N ASN A 766 24.66 58.94 8.93
CA ASN A 766 24.77 58.04 10.09
C ASN A 766 24.89 56.56 9.69
N HIS A 767 25.47 55.74 10.58
CA HIS A 767 25.43 54.27 10.46
C HIS A 767 24.07 53.70 10.83
N ILE A 768 23.38 54.30 11.82
CA ILE A 768 22.04 53.91 12.28
C ILE A 768 21.12 55.14 12.18
N GLY A 769 19.91 54.97 11.66
CA GLY A 769 18.87 56.01 11.64
C GLY A 769 18.75 56.74 10.30
N LYS A 770 18.96 58.06 10.30
CA LYS A 770 18.71 58.92 9.13
C LYS A 770 19.87 58.94 8.13
N TYR A 771 19.54 58.82 6.85
CA TYR A 771 20.47 59.01 5.72
C TYR A 771 20.88 60.48 5.56
N ASP A 772 19.90 61.37 5.52
CA ASP A 772 20.06 62.83 5.47
C ASP A 772 19.00 63.53 6.33
N ASP A 773 19.01 64.86 6.38
CA ASP A 773 18.04 65.67 7.13
C ASP A 773 16.61 65.68 6.55
N GLY A 774 16.40 65.20 5.32
CA GLY A 774 15.08 64.96 4.75
C GLY A 774 14.43 63.67 5.26
N CYS A 775 15.26 62.68 5.65
CA CYS A 775 14.81 61.40 6.18
C CYS A 775 14.45 61.47 7.68
N LYS A 776 13.55 60.58 8.11
CA LYS A 776 13.11 60.48 9.52
C LYS A 776 13.17 59.06 10.04
N CYS A 777 13.51 58.90 11.31
CA CYS A 777 13.31 57.64 12.04
C CYS A 777 12.61 57.94 13.37
N GLY A 778 12.03 56.91 13.97
CA GLY A 778 11.55 56.95 15.34
C GLY A 778 12.70 56.98 16.36
N ASN A 779 12.41 56.51 17.57
CA ASN A 779 13.40 56.39 18.63
C ASN A 779 14.47 55.36 18.27
N ILE A 780 15.73 55.66 18.57
CA ILE A 780 16.85 54.73 18.37
C ILE A 780 17.34 54.27 19.75
N THR A 781 17.03 53.02 20.10
CA THR A 781 17.37 52.40 21.38
C THR A 781 18.47 51.36 21.15
N ILE A 782 19.60 51.50 21.84
CA ILE A 782 20.75 50.60 21.71
C ILE A 782 21.11 50.06 23.10
N ASN A 783 20.81 48.78 23.33
CA ASN A 783 20.97 48.09 24.62
C ASN A 783 22.21 47.17 24.67
N THR A 784 23.07 47.20 23.65
CA THR A 784 24.35 46.47 23.60
C THR A 784 25.53 47.45 23.55
N LYS A 785 26.69 47.02 24.06
CA LYS A 785 27.97 47.75 23.95
C LYS A 785 28.87 47.23 22.82
N ASN A 786 28.45 46.18 22.12
CA ASN A 786 29.28 45.43 21.18
C ASN A 786 29.18 45.94 19.72
N ILE A 787 29.05 47.27 19.53
CA ILE A 787 28.91 47.90 18.21
C ILE A 787 30.23 48.57 17.81
N SER A 788 30.74 48.22 16.64
CA SER A 788 31.84 48.90 15.95
C SER A 788 31.29 49.62 14.71
N GLN A 789 31.65 50.89 14.55
CA GLN A 789 31.29 51.70 13.39
C GLN A 789 32.57 51.99 12.59
N GLU A 790 32.58 51.59 11.33
CA GLU A 790 33.71 51.72 10.39
C GLU A 790 33.35 52.66 9.22
#